data_AF-A0A3M0WDI8-F1
#
_entry.id   AF-A0A3M0WDI8-F1
#
_cell.length_a   1.000
_cell.length_b   1.000
_cell.length_c   1.000
_cell.angle_alpha   90.00
_cell.angle_beta   90.00
_cell.angle_gamma   90.00
#
_symmetry.space_group_name_H-M   'P 1'
#
loop_
_entity.id
_entity.type
_entity.pdbx_description
1 polymer ?
#
loop_
_entity_poly.entity_id
_entity_poly.type
_entity_poly.pdbx_seq_one_letter_code
_entity_poly.pdbx_strand_id
1 'polypeptide(L)'
;MYQYSEAPTTLFPRFWKAKAIVTYNEDAHMVRVVVPLSSSLYDIQPGTFYYLMVLNKWNFWESHPFTVASVSGSDYSGPEAEQSSPLLRPAPIAEPTGYSEKSQRQMTFLIRPYESFTARLKEYAEAEQPKPATLRVAIDGPYGKVLPLVNFNKVVFIVGGSGIVVPVSYLKMLTSSTRPEVVEIHWAIRQPALAIDVLDRELRDALGNERVKIAVYVTGVERRRTADEAVYREVEWRSGRVKVEETVDRALNAGDDGSLAVVTSGPGRMADETRRIVAARMVPSLPRIEYFEESFECISYQTSPSQQDDQAHIVFRLPDAKTEIWIATATQGKAVGYEVGQGREILSRWTTTDQKVRVSPALVNENIAEHQNLVQFEIAAQRTPLVDFPVTTGHDDNALLWVSIYSLWLHPQFRQNDLVAIVVNSAKLGEYLRCTGLGVISPFSAAQSTTTEVPADAIFWLHREAFWQGAGAPDSQTWLRFRPEVTQFPGFSTNVDFPTQLSFTRSGNVTTVHPARPPKPVPGTLLYSRYIVEVGQQLQIYHIDANNPEHFSHYAKWQNSDRVNAGWRERGPDEHHREYLAAQLADPHTMSCVFAWDGELAGYTEIGYVREDNVAVFIAAGCNVVIGEHDQNAHFLVGEEKFRGGKRYQAANSSLKHTAFLRDPRTRQIIGEPEFGKNNLNIHERFIPIEKKKRFHLPHKTSMLITLSRDRFFQEGHLV
;
A
#
# COMPACT_ATOMS: atom_id res chain seq x y z
N MET A 1 -24.75 25.12 -18.60
CA MET A 1 -25.10 25.72 -17.30
C MET A 1 -26.07 24.75 -16.62
N TYR A 2 -25.54 23.76 -15.91
CA TYR A 2 -26.30 22.77 -15.16
C TYR A 2 -25.86 22.91 -13.69
N GLN A 3 -26.81 23.31 -12.84
CA GLN A 3 -26.60 23.54 -11.41
C GLN A 3 -26.28 22.22 -10.70
N TYR A 4 -25.17 22.19 -9.97
CA TYR A 4 -24.94 21.21 -8.91
C TYR A 4 -25.87 21.56 -7.75
N SER A 5 -26.80 20.66 -7.40
CA SER A 5 -27.52 20.74 -6.13
C SER A 5 -26.62 20.16 -5.04
N GLU A 6 -26.07 21.03 -4.21
CA GLU A 6 -25.47 20.64 -2.92
C GLU A 6 -26.57 20.03 -2.03
N ALA A 7 -26.40 18.77 -1.63
CA ALA A 7 -27.22 18.17 -0.60
C ALA A 7 -26.75 18.68 0.77
N PRO A 8 -27.63 19.24 1.62
CA PRO A 8 -27.23 19.82 2.90
C PRO A 8 -26.84 18.72 3.88
N THR A 9 -25.62 18.82 4.43
CA THR A 9 -25.12 18.00 5.54
C THR A 9 -25.77 18.48 6.84
N THR A 10 -27.01 18.09 7.08
CA THR A 10 -27.67 18.35 8.38
C THR A 10 -27.19 17.37 9.45
N LEU A 11 -26.36 17.86 10.36
CA LEU A 11 -25.94 17.20 11.60
C LEU A 11 -27.13 17.04 12.57
N PHE A 12 -27.54 15.80 12.86
CA PHE A 12 -28.59 15.53 13.84
C PHE A 12 -28.05 14.82 15.11
N PRO A 13 -28.24 15.37 16.32
CA PRO A 13 -27.58 14.92 17.56
C PRO A 13 -28.18 13.68 18.24
N ARG A 14 -29.28 13.09 17.73
CA ARG A 14 -29.95 11.93 18.37
C ARG A 14 -29.49 10.55 17.91
N PHE A 15 -28.77 10.45 16.79
CA PHE A 15 -28.27 9.19 16.23
C PHE A 15 -26.89 8.78 16.77
N TRP A 16 -26.22 9.69 17.49
CA TRP A 16 -24.89 9.47 18.07
C TRP A 16 -24.89 8.55 19.30
N LYS A 17 -26.04 8.00 19.73
CA LYS A 17 -26.15 7.21 20.97
C LYS A 17 -27.20 6.10 20.85
N ALA A 18 -27.02 5.19 19.90
CA ALA A 18 -27.87 4.00 19.78
C ALA A 18 -27.44 2.92 20.80
N LYS A 19 -28.39 2.14 21.32
CA LYS A 19 -28.11 0.92 22.09
C LYS A 19 -28.15 -0.25 21.13
N ALA A 20 -26.98 -0.72 20.71
CA ALA A 20 -26.82 -1.88 19.86
C ALA A 20 -26.85 -3.18 20.68
N ILE A 21 -27.48 -4.20 20.12
CA ILE A 21 -27.44 -5.56 20.65
C ILE A 21 -26.29 -6.28 19.97
N VAL A 22 -25.41 -6.89 20.76
CA VAL A 22 -24.21 -7.58 20.28
C VAL A 22 -24.23 -9.03 20.73
N THR A 23 -24.07 -9.94 19.77
CA THR A 23 -23.97 -11.38 20.02
C THR A 23 -22.77 -11.96 19.29
N TYR A 24 -21.99 -12.79 19.98
CA TYR A 24 -20.92 -13.57 19.38
C TYR A 24 -21.35 -15.04 19.24
N ASN A 25 -21.20 -15.59 18.04
CA ASN A 25 -21.36 -17.02 17.77
C ASN A 25 -19.96 -17.64 17.62
N GLU A 26 -19.61 -18.54 18.54
CA GLU A 26 -18.29 -19.18 18.60
C GLU A 26 -18.05 -20.11 17.41
N ASP A 27 -19.04 -20.92 17.04
CA ASP A 27 -18.96 -21.88 15.94
C ASP A 27 -18.79 -21.18 14.58
N ALA A 28 -19.53 -20.09 14.37
CA ALA A 28 -19.44 -19.27 13.16
C ALA A 28 -18.24 -18.31 13.17
N HIS A 29 -17.62 -18.09 14.33
CA HIS A 29 -16.59 -17.08 14.58
C HIS A 29 -17.00 -15.70 14.02
N MET A 30 -18.20 -15.25 14.41
CA MET A 30 -18.85 -14.05 13.89
C MET A 30 -19.53 -13.27 15.02
N VAL A 31 -19.35 -11.96 15.02
CA VAL A 31 -20.07 -11.03 15.90
C VAL A 31 -21.17 -10.37 15.09
N ARG A 32 -22.39 -10.43 15.62
CA ARG A 32 -23.56 -9.81 15.03
C ARG A 32 -23.93 -8.59 15.87
N VAL A 33 -23.97 -7.43 15.21
CA VAL A 33 -24.33 -6.15 15.84
C VAL A 33 -25.64 -5.68 15.23
N VAL A 34 -26.68 -5.60 16.04
CA VAL A 34 -28.01 -5.15 15.64
C VAL A 34 -28.27 -3.78 16.22
N VAL A 35 -28.53 -2.80 15.36
CA VAL A 35 -28.69 -1.41 15.78
C VAL A 35 -30.10 -0.93 15.46
N PRO A 36 -30.87 -0.49 16.48
CA PRO A 36 -32.22 0.00 16.28
C PRO A 36 -32.21 1.35 15.57
N LEU A 37 -33.03 1.48 14.54
CA LEU A 37 -33.28 2.73 13.82
C LEU A 37 -34.38 3.51 14.54
N SER A 38 -34.07 4.73 14.97
CA SER A 38 -35.01 5.60 15.70
C SER A 38 -35.70 6.64 14.82
N SER A 39 -35.35 6.75 13.52
CA SER A 39 -35.96 7.73 12.60
C SER A 39 -36.27 7.13 11.23
N SER A 40 -37.37 7.58 10.62
CA SER A 40 -37.82 7.20 9.27
C SER A 40 -37.10 7.93 8.13
N LEU A 41 -36.05 8.72 8.43
CA LEU A 41 -35.41 9.64 7.47
C LEU A 41 -34.23 9.04 6.69
N TYR A 42 -33.87 7.79 6.95
CA TYR A 42 -32.77 7.11 6.26
C TYR A 42 -33.30 5.93 5.44
N ASP A 43 -33.14 6.03 4.13
CA ASP A 43 -33.34 4.91 3.20
C ASP A 43 -32.01 4.18 3.01
N ILE A 44 -31.81 3.09 3.77
CA ILE A 44 -30.57 2.31 3.74
C ILE A 44 -30.49 1.55 2.43
N GLN A 45 -29.59 1.97 1.56
CA GLN A 45 -29.38 1.32 0.27
C GLN A 45 -28.47 0.10 0.38
N PRO A 46 -28.66 -0.92 -0.47
CA PRO A 46 -27.74 -2.05 -0.61
C PRO A 46 -26.28 -1.63 -0.86
N GLY A 47 -25.34 -2.41 -0.32
CA GLY A 47 -23.91 -2.15 -0.47
C GLY A 47 -23.38 -0.93 0.28
N THR A 48 -24.22 -0.20 1.03
CA THR A 48 -23.74 0.91 1.85
C THR A 48 -23.08 0.42 3.13
N PHE A 49 -22.05 1.16 3.55
CA PHE A 49 -21.33 0.91 4.79
C PHE A 49 -21.44 2.11 5.72
N TYR A 50 -21.26 1.82 7.01
CA TYR A 50 -21.31 2.81 8.06
C TYR A 50 -20.12 2.63 8.97
N TYR A 51 -19.64 3.74 9.50
CA TYR A 51 -18.62 3.77 10.52
C TYR A 51 -19.26 3.54 11.89
N LEU A 52 -18.87 2.45 12.54
CA LEU A 52 -19.31 2.06 13.87
C LEU A 52 -18.29 2.51 14.92
N MET A 53 -18.75 3.26 15.91
CA MET A 53 -17.98 3.68 17.08
C MET A 53 -18.60 3.12 18.35
N VAL A 54 -17.82 2.44 19.20
CA VAL A 54 -18.31 1.97 20.51
C VAL A 54 -18.04 3.05 21.56
N LEU A 55 -19.09 3.58 22.17
CA LEU A 55 -19.04 4.71 23.11
C LEU A 55 -18.70 4.23 24.53
N ASN A 56 -17.44 3.87 24.73
CA ASN A 56 -16.87 3.56 26.05
C ASN A 56 -15.96 4.72 26.54
N LYS A 57 -15.42 4.65 27.75
CA LYS A 57 -14.60 5.75 28.32
C LYS A 57 -13.21 5.90 27.67
N TRP A 58 -12.71 4.87 27.00
CA TRP A 58 -11.29 4.74 26.65
C TRP A 58 -11.00 4.73 25.15
N ASN A 59 -11.99 4.44 24.30
CA ASN A 59 -11.85 4.23 22.86
C ASN A 59 -13.00 4.86 22.06
N PHE A 60 -13.67 5.89 22.59
CA PHE A 60 -14.84 6.52 21.94
C PHE A 60 -14.53 7.22 20.61
N TRP A 61 -13.24 7.41 20.30
CA TRP A 61 -12.76 8.01 19.05
C TRP A 61 -12.48 7.00 17.94
N GLU A 62 -12.47 5.69 18.25
CA GLU A 62 -12.24 4.65 17.26
C GLU A 62 -13.49 4.44 16.42
N SER A 63 -13.33 4.52 15.10
CA SER A 63 -14.42 4.47 14.14
C SER A 63 -14.05 3.51 13.01
N HIS A 64 -14.84 2.46 12.81
CA HIS A 64 -14.52 1.37 11.88
C HIS A 64 -15.64 1.12 10.87
N PRO A 65 -15.34 1.00 9.56
CA PRO A 65 -16.35 0.82 8.54
C PRO A 65 -16.87 -0.63 8.49
N PHE A 66 -18.19 -0.80 8.46
CA PHE A 66 -18.85 -2.08 8.23
C PHE A 66 -20.04 -1.92 7.28
N THR A 67 -20.13 -2.81 6.29
CA THR A 67 -21.28 -2.89 5.38
C THR A 67 -22.50 -3.40 6.13
N VAL A 68 -23.66 -2.79 5.88
CA VAL A 68 -24.93 -3.29 6.43
C VAL A 68 -25.30 -4.58 5.72
N ALA A 69 -25.44 -5.67 6.47
CA ALA A 69 -25.85 -6.96 5.92
C ALA A 69 -27.33 -6.96 5.59
N SER A 70 -28.18 -6.60 6.54
CA SER A 70 -29.63 -6.62 6.37
C SER A 70 -30.33 -5.52 7.15
N VAL A 71 -31.53 -5.16 6.70
CA VAL A 71 -32.42 -4.20 7.35
C VAL A 71 -33.77 -4.88 7.56
N SER A 72 -34.23 -4.96 8.81
CA SER A 72 -35.49 -5.59 9.19
C SER A 72 -36.49 -4.55 9.71
N GLY A 73 -37.77 -4.69 9.35
CA GLY A 73 -38.88 -3.83 9.76
C GLY A 73 -39.94 -3.70 8.66
N SER A 74 -41.22 -3.68 9.03
CA SER A 74 -42.35 -3.72 8.10
C SER A 74 -42.40 -2.49 7.19
N ASP A 75 -42.03 -2.66 5.92
CA ASP A 75 -42.30 -1.67 4.88
C ASP A 75 -43.74 -1.88 4.38
N TYR A 76 -44.71 -1.12 4.91
CA TYR A 76 -46.03 -0.94 4.28
C TYR A 76 -46.13 0.49 3.74
N SER A 77 -46.03 0.63 2.42
CA SER A 77 -46.96 1.38 1.55
C SER A 77 -46.34 1.58 0.17
N GLY A 78 -46.90 0.90 -0.83
CA GLY A 78 -46.78 1.30 -2.22
C GLY A 78 -47.58 2.60 -2.49
N PRO A 79 -47.39 3.24 -3.64
CA PRO A 79 -48.09 4.47 -3.97
C PRO A 79 -49.45 4.15 -4.57
N GLU A 80 -50.53 4.34 -3.80
CA GLU A 80 -51.87 4.55 -4.36
C GLU A 80 -52.38 5.94 -3.96
N ALA A 81 -53.11 6.52 -4.91
CA ALA A 81 -53.56 7.90 -4.93
C ALA A 81 -54.53 8.24 -3.78
N GLU A 82 -54.50 9.49 -3.29
CA GLU A 82 -55.61 10.46 -3.41
C GLU A 82 -55.43 11.70 -2.51
N GLN A 83 -55.46 12.85 -3.19
CA GLN A 83 -56.17 14.10 -2.88
C GLN A 83 -56.29 14.66 -1.44
N SER A 84 -56.11 15.99 -1.41
CA SER A 84 -56.70 17.03 -0.54
C SER A 84 -56.07 17.42 0.81
N SER A 85 -55.59 18.68 0.84
CA SER A 85 -55.27 19.55 1.99
C SER A 85 -56.53 19.99 2.80
N PRO A 86 -56.47 20.95 3.76
CA PRO A 86 -55.82 20.99 5.09
C PRO A 86 -56.78 21.46 6.24
N LEU A 87 -56.26 21.59 7.48
CA LEU A 87 -56.69 22.45 8.62
C LEU A 87 -57.56 21.94 9.81
N LEU A 88 -57.02 22.19 11.01
CA LEU A 88 -57.61 22.66 12.30
C LEU A 88 -58.74 21.87 13.00
N ARG A 89 -58.43 21.35 14.20
CA ARG A 89 -59.18 21.53 15.48
C ARG A 89 -58.42 20.92 16.68
N PRO A 90 -58.33 21.58 17.85
CA PRO A 90 -57.81 20.99 19.08
C PRO A 90 -58.91 20.60 20.08
N ALA A 91 -58.79 19.41 20.70
CA ALA A 91 -59.25 18.95 22.03
C ALA A 91 -59.80 17.51 22.00
N PRO A 92 -59.89 16.76 23.13
CA PRO A 92 -59.18 16.84 24.41
C PRO A 92 -58.35 15.56 24.71
N ILE A 93 -57.54 15.63 25.76
CA ILE A 93 -56.72 14.55 26.31
C ILE A 93 -57.61 13.39 26.74
N ALA A 94 -57.45 12.24 26.09
CA ALA A 94 -57.84 10.93 26.60
C ALA A 94 -56.59 10.05 26.63
N GLU A 95 -56.23 9.54 27.80
CA GLU A 95 -55.17 8.56 27.95
C GLU A 95 -55.56 7.25 27.23
N PRO A 96 -54.70 6.71 26.34
CA PRO A 96 -54.76 5.31 25.97
C PRO A 96 -53.62 4.58 26.68
N THR A 97 -53.97 3.98 27.80
CA THR A 97 -53.29 2.79 28.33
C THR A 97 -53.27 1.71 27.25
N GLY A 98 -52.09 1.43 26.70
CA GLY A 98 -51.89 0.42 25.66
C GLY A 98 -50.73 0.77 24.75
N TYR A 99 -49.50 0.60 25.25
CA TYR A 99 -48.30 0.63 24.42
C TYR A 99 -48.38 -0.55 23.42
N SER A 100 -48.92 -0.29 22.23
CA SER A 100 -48.66 -1.12 21.07
C SER A 100 -47.18 -0.96 20.72
N GLU A 101 -46.39 -2.02 20.90
CA GLU A 101 -44.99 -2.09 20.47
C GLU A 101 -44.95 -1.87 18.94
N LYS A 102 -44.68 -0.63 18.52
CA LYS A 102 -44.33 -0.34 17.14
C LYS A 102 -43.04 -1.10 16.83
N SER A 103 -43.10 -2.06 15.91
CA SER A 103 -41.94 -2.82 15.43
C SER A 103 -40.87 -1.86 14.92
N GLN A 104 -39.81 -1.69 15.72
CA GLN A 104 -38.73 -0.77 15.41
C GLN A 104 -37.85 -1.35 14.30
N ARG A 105 -37.59 -0.57 13.23
CA ARG A 105 -36.70 -0.97 12.13
C ARG A 105 -35.27 -1.16 12.67
N GLN A 106 -34.51 -2.13 12.20
CA GLN A 106 -33.16 -2.44 12.70
C GLN A 106 -32.20 -2.68 11.54
N MET A 107 -30.94 -2.26 11.69
CA MET A 107 -29.85 -2.60 10.77
C MET A 107 -28.92 -3.64 11.43
N THR A 108 -28.45 -4.61 10.65
CA THR A 108 -27.59 -5.69 11.14
C THR A 108 -26.23 -5.65 10.46
N PHE A 109 -25.17 -5.74 11.26
CA PHE A 109 -23.79 -5.91 10.80
C PHE A 109 -23.28 -7.31 11.16
N LEU A 110 -22.57 -7.94 10.23
CA LEU A 110 -21.85 -9.20 10.44
C LEU A 110 -20.35 -8.91 10.46
N ILE A 111 -19.75 -8.99 11.64
CA ILE A 111 -18.38 -8.57 11.89
C ILE A 111 -17.56 -9.77 12.34
N ARG A 112 -16.57 -10.17 11.54
CA ARG A 112 -15.65 -11.23 11.93
C ARG A 112 -14.62 -10.68 12.92
N PRO A 113 -14.42 -11.31 14.09
CA PRO A 113 -13.34 -10.91 15.00
C PRO A 113 -11.98 -11.13 14.36
N TYR A 114 -11.15 -10.10 14.38
CA TYR A 114 -9.73 -10.16 14.06
C TYR A 114 -8.95 -9.61 15.25
N GLU A 115 -8.30 -8.45 15.08
CA GLU A 115 -7.51 -7.79 16.10
C GLU A 115 -8.15 -6.46 16.53
N SER A 116 -7.64 -5.91 17.63
CA SER A 116 -8.02 -4.59 18.17
C SER A 116 -9.54 -4.42 18.31
N PHE A 117 -10.17 -3.51 17.56
CA PHE A 117 -11.58 -3.14 17.71
C PHE A 117 -12.54 -4.33 17.61
N THR A 118 -12.35 -5.19 16.61
CA THR A 118 -13.24 -6.35 16.38
C THR A 118 -13.03 -7.46 17.43
N ALA A 119 -11.81 -7.61 17.96
CA ALA A 119 -11.52 -8.49 19.09
C ALA A 119 -12.22 -7.98 20.37
N ARG A 120 -12.13 -6.67 20.64
CA ARG A 120 -12.87 -6.04 21.76
C ARG A 120 -14.38 -6.19 21.61
N LEU A 121 -14.89 -6.10 20.38
CA LEU A 121 -16.32 -6.28 20.11
C LEU A 121 -16.79 -7.71 20.44
N LYS A 122 -15.95 -8.72 20.18
CA LYS A 122 -16.15 -10.08 20.65
C LYS A 122 -16.11 -10.15 22.18
N GLU A 123 -15.07 -9.60 22.81
CA GLU A 123 -14.92 -9.61 24.28
C GLU A 123 -16.13 -8.97 24.97
N TYR A 124 -16.64 -7.85 24.45
CA TYR A 124 -17.85 -7.20 24.95
C TYR A 124 -19.09 -8.09 24.84
N ALA A 125 -19.23 -8.81 23.72
CA ALA A 125 -20.31 -9.76 23.50
C ALA A 125 -20.24 -10.97 24.46
N GLU A 126 -19.03 -11.37 24.84
CA GLU A 126 -18.78 -12.50 25.74
C GLU A 126 -18.90 -12.12 27.23
N ALA A 127 -18.44 -10.93 27.61
CA ALA A 127 -18.28 -10.48 29.00
C ALA A 127 -19.55 -9.90 29.64
N GLU A 128 -20.44 -9.24 28.88
CA GLU A 128 -21.64 -8.65 29.46
C GLU A 128 -22.71 -9.71 29.80
N GLN A 129 -23.25 -9.64 31.02
CA GLN A 129 -24.44 -10.39 31.45
C GLN A 129 -25.54 -9.42 31.90
N PRO A 130 -26.82 -9.65 31.53
CA PRO A 130 -27.33 -10.80 30.76
C PRO A 130 -27.03 -10.70 29.25
N LYS A 131 -26.84 -11.86 28.61
CA LYS A 131 -26.72 -11.96 27.15
C LYS A 131 -28.11 -11.85 26.50
N PRO A 132 -28.27 -11.16 25.35
CA PRO A 132 -27.23 -10.56 24.52
C PRO A 132 -26.69 -9.23 25.08
N ALA A 133 -25.41 -8.94 24.84
CA ALA A 133 -24.73 -7.75 25.33
C ALA A 133 -25.32 -6.47 24.73
N THR A 134 -25.33 -5.36 25.48
CA THR A 134 -25.90 -4.09 25.02
C THR A 134 -24.85 -2.99 25.03
N LEU A 135 -24.37 -2.60 23.84
CA LEU A 135 -23.36 -1.57 23.68
C LEU A 135 -23.96 -0.25 23.24
N ARG A 136 -23.46 0.86 23.81
CA ARG A 136 -23.74 2.18 23.24
C ARG A 136 -22.83 2.41 22.05
N VAL A 137 -23.42 2.67 20.89
CA VAL A 137 -22.68 2.93 19.65
C VAL A 137 -23.10 4.27 19.05
N ALA A 138 -22.15 4.92 18.37
CA ALA A 138 -22.44 5.97 17.40
C ALA A 138 -22.23 5.38 16.00
N ILE A 139 -23.10 5.76 15.07
CA ILE A 139 -23.04 5.32 13.68
C ILE A 139 -22.93 6.56 12.80
N ASP A 140 -21.98 6.52 11.87
CA ASP A 140 -21.76 7.56 10.88
C ASP A 140 -21.89 6.97 9.46
N GLY A 141 -22.69 7.60 8.61
CA GLY A 141 -23.06 7.12 7.26
C GLY A 141 -24.50 7.48 6.85
N PRO A 142 -24.99 7.00 5.69
CA PRO A 142 -24.38 5.98 4.82
C PRO A 142 -23.20 6.48 3.98
N TYR A 143 -22.24 5.59 3.74
CA TYR A 143 -21.17 5.73 2.76
C TYR A 143 -21.22 4.61 1.72
N GLY A 144 -20.54 4.81 0.59
CA GLY A 144 -20.50 3.88 -0.53
C GLY A 144 -21.44 4.28 -1.68
N LYS A 145 -21.43 3.47 -2.74
CA LYS A 145 -22.30 3.66 -3.91
C LYS A 145 -23.05 2.36 -4.17
N VAL A 146 -24.33 2.48 -4.51
CA VAL A 146 -25.12 1.34 -4.94
C VAL A 146 -24.68 0.91 -6.33
N LEU A 147 -24.30 -0.34 -6.47
CA LEU A 147 -23.95 -0.93 -7.76
C LEU A 147 -25.22 -1.08 -8.61
N PRO A 148 -25.19 -0.72 -9.90
CA PRO A 148 -26.36 -0.77 -10.78
C PRO A 148 -26.67 -2.20 -11.27
N LEU A 149 -26.71 -3.17 -10.35
CA LEU A 149 -26.84 -4.60 -10.64
C LEU A 149 -28.18 -4.98 -11.28
N VAL A 150 -29.23 -4.17 -11.05
CA VAL A 150 -30.55 -4.34 -11.69
C VAL A 150 -30.53 -4.11 -13.20
N ASN A 151 -29.49 -3.47 -13.74
CA ASN A 151 -29.34 -3.22 -15.16
C ASN A 151 -28.79 -4.43 -15.93
N PHE A 152 -28.46 -5.53 -15.23
CA PHE A 152 -27.91 -6.74 -15.82
C PHE A 152 -28.96 -7.85 -15.88
N ASN A 153 -28.85 -8.72 -16.89
CA ASN A 153 -29.70 -9.91 -16.98
C ASN A 153 -29.28 -10.96 -15.94
N LYS A 154 -27.97 -11.07 -15.71
CA LYS A 154 -27.39 -12.03 -14.77
C LYS A 154 -26.40 -11.36 -13.83
N VAL A 155 -26.42 -11.76 -12.57
CA VAL A 155 -25.46 -11.32 -11.55
C VAL A 155 -24.81 -12.52 -10.90
N VAL A 156 -23.48 -12.55 -10.89
CA VAL A 156 -22.68 -13.60 -10.25
C VAL A 156 -21.84 -12.97 -9.14
N PHE A 157 -22.11 -13.37 -7.91
CA PHE A 157 -21.31 -13.02 -6.74
C PHE A 157 -20.27 -14.11 -6.49
N ILE A 158 -19.00 -13.74 -6.44
CA ILE A 158 -17.89 -14.59 -6.02
C ILE A 158 -17.34 -14.01 -4.72
N VAL A 159 -17.64 -14.65 -3.59
CA VAL A 159 -17.39 -14.07 -2.27
C VAL A 159 -16.61 -15.02 -1.36
N GLY A 160 -15.80 -14.45 -0.47
CA GLY A 160 -14.97 -15.20 0.48
C GLY A 160 -15.16 -14.74 1.91
N GLY A 161 -15.35 -15.68 2.85
CA GLY A 161 -15.46 -15.37 4.28
C GLY A 161 -16.61 -14.42 4.59
N SER A 162 -16.33 -13.31 5.28
CA SER A 162 -17.32 -12.25 5.60
C SER A 162 -17.77 -11.43 4.39
N GLY A 163 -17.16 -11.59 3.21
CA GLY A 163 -17.61 -10.94 1.97
C GLY A 163 -19.04 -11.30 1.54
N ILE A 164 -19.66 -12.32 2.16
CA ILE A 164 -21.08 -12.66 1.99
C ILE A 164 -22.04 -11.52 2.36
N VAL A 165 -21.59 -10.56 3.17
CA VAL A 165 -22.38 -9.37 3.52
C VAL A 165 -22.83 -8.59 2.28
N VAL A 166 -22.00 -8.55 1.23
CA VAL A 166 -22.30 -7.86 -0.03
C VAL A 166 -23.55 -8.46 -0.70
N PRO A 167 -23.57 -9.73 -1.14
CA PRO A 167 -24.76 -10.30 -1.77
C PRO A 167 -25.99 -10.27 -0.86
N VAL A 168 -25.83 -10.48 0.46
CA VAL A 168 -26.95 -10.37 1.42
C VAL A 168 -27.60 -8.98 1.35
N SER A 169 -26.80 -7.91 1.32
CA SER A 169 -27.31 -6.54 1.27
C SER A 169 -28.06 -6.21 -0.02
N TYR A 170 -27.67 -6.81 -1.15
CA TYR A 170 -28.30 -6.59 -2.46
C TYR A 170 -29.51 -7.47 -2.71
N LEU A 171 -29.65 -8.59 -1.98
CA LEU A 171 -30.59 -9.63 -2.34
C LEU A 171 -32.04 -9.16 -2.36
N LYS A 172 -32.49 -8.43 -1.33
CA LYS A 172 -33.85 -7.87 -1.26
C LYS A 172 -34.16 -6.99 -2.48
N MET A 173 -33.20 -6.17 -2.92
CA MET A 173 -33.36 -5.31 -4.10
C MET A 173 -33.42 -6.13 -5.40
N LEU A 174 -32.55 -7.13 -5.55
CA LEU A 174 -32.49 -7.97 -6.75
C LEU A 174 -33.71 -8.89 -6.87
N THR A 175 -34.25 -9.40 -5.75
CA THR A 175 -35.44 -10.27 -5.75
C THR A 175 -36.75 -9.48 -5.81
N SER A 176 -36.78 -8.22 -5.36
CA SER A 176 -37.97 -7.35 -5.51
C SER A 176 -38.07 -6.74 -6.92
N SER A 177 -36.98 -6.74 -7.68
CA SER A 177 -36.93 -6.23 -9.06
C SER A 177 -37.25 -7.33 -10.08
N THR A 178 -37.69 -6.95 -11.28
CA THR A 178 -37.89 -7.88 -12.42
C THR A 178 -36.57 -8.38 -13.01
N ARG A 179 -35.47 -7.64 -12.81
CA ARG A 179 -34.11 -8.00 -13.18
C ARG A 179 -33.19 -7.92 -11.95
N PRO A 180 -32.15 -8.76 -11.86
CA PRO A 180 -31.74 -9.79 -12.83
C PRO A 180 -32.68 -11.00 -12.86
N GLU A 181 -32.61 -11.74 -13.97
CA GLU A 181 -33.32 -13.01 -14.18
C GLU A 181 -32.67 -14.13 -13.34
N VAL A 182 -31.36 -14.08 -13.16
CA VAL A 182 -30.59 -15.05 -12.38
C VAL A 182 -29.55 -14.35 -11.50
N VAL A 183 -29.52 -14.73 -10.22
CA VAL A 183 -28.49 -14.35 -9.23
C VAL A 183 -27.77 -15.61 -8.77
N GLU A 184 -26.47 -15.72 -9.02
CA GLU A 184 -25.64 -16.83 -8.55
C GLU A 184 -24.69 -16.35 -7.44
N ILE A 185 -24.66 -17.03 -6.30
CA ILE A 185 -23.77 -16.73 -5.18
C ILE A 185 -22.82 -17.90 -4.97
N HIS A 186 -21.55 -17.69 -5.31
CA HIS A 186 -20.46 -18.63 -5.08
C HIS A 186 -19.67 -18.19 -3.85
N TRP A 187 -19.89 -18.86 -2.73
CA TRP A 187 -19.34 -18.46 -1.43
C TRP A 187 -18.27 -19.43 -0.93
N ALA A 188 -17.01 -18.97 -0.85
CA ALA A 188 -15.91 -19.73 -0.27
C ALA A 188 -15.77 -19.46 1.23
N ILE A 189 -15.77 -20.53 2.03
CA ILE A 189 -15.65 -20.47 3.50
C ILE A 189 -14.69 -21.53 4.03
N ARG A 190 -14.14 -21.24 5.22
CA ARG A 190 -13.37 -22.22 6.01
C ARG A 190 -14.24 -22.96 7.03
N GLN A 191 -15.21 -22.27 7.62
CA GLN A 191 -16.07 -22.77 8.71
C GLN A 191 -17.51 -22.93 8.20
N PRO A 192 -18.04 -24.17 8.05
CA PRO A 192 -19.41 -24.40 7.59
C PRO A 192 -20.48 -23.79 8.50
N ALA A 193 -20.23 -23.71 9.82
CA ALA A 193 -21.16 -23.12 10.78
C ALA A 193 -21.51 -21.65 10.46
N LEU A 194 -20.58 -20.89 9.87
CA LEU A 194 -20.86 -19.54 9.40
C LEU A 194 -21.89 -19.54 8.26
N ALA A 195 -21.78 -20.48 7.32
CA ALA A 195 -22.76 -20.59 6.26
C ALA A 195 -24.13 -20.96 6.78
N ILE A 196 -24.21 -21.93 7.70
CA ILE A 196 -25.49 -22.34 8.27
C ILE A 196 -26.17 -21.16 8.98
N ASP A 197 -25.45 -20.38 9.80
CA ASP A 197 -26.02 -19.23 10.51
C ASP A 197 -26.55 -18.14 9.55
N VAL A 198 -25.78 -17.82 8.51
CA VAL A 198 -26.19 -16.79 7.51
C VAL A 198 -27.33 -17.29 6.63
N LEU A 199 -27.32 -18.58 6.26
CA LEU A 199 -28.39 -19.18 5.46
C LEU A 199 -29.72 -19.23 6.21
N ASP A 200 -29.71 -19.57 7.50
CA ASP A 200 -30.92 -19.67 8.30
C ASP A 200 -31.53 -18.31 8.69
N ARG A 201 -30.70 -17.26 8.80
CA ARG A 201 -31.14 -15.93 9.26
C ARG A 201 -31.29 -14.92 8.12
N GLU A 202 -30.23 -14.69 7.36
CA GLU A 202 -30.16 -13.60 6.38
C GLU A 202 -30.66 -14.01 5.00
N LEU A 203 -30.42 -15.26 4.60
CA LEU A 203 -30.73 -15.75 3.25
C LEU A 203 -31.94 -16.68 3.21
N ARG A 204 -32.62 -16.91 4.34
CA ARG A 204 -33.77 -17.83 4.43
C ARG A 204 -34.86 -17.53 3.41
N ASP A 205 -35.20 -16.25 3.23
CA ASP A 205 -36.21 -15.81 2.26
C ASP A 205 -35.79 -16.05 0.80
N ALA A 206 -34.50 -16.26 0.55
CA ALA A 206 -33.93 -16.46 -0.77
C ALA A 206 -33.80 -17.93 -1.18
N LEU A 207 -33.77 -18.85 -0.21
CA LEU A 207 -33.53 -20.28 -0.44
C LEU A 207 -34.64 -20.96 -1.26
N GLY A 208 -35.85 -20.39 -1.31
CA GLY A 208 -36.97 -20.86 -2.13
C GLY A 208 -37.17 -20.08 -3.44
N ASN A 209 -36.32 -19.10 -3.76
CA ASN A 209 -36.50 -18.26 -4.94
C ASN A 209 -35.80 -18.90 -6.16
N GLU A 210 -36.56 -19.26 -7.19
CA GLU A 210 -36.04 -19.92 -8.40
C GLU A 210 -34.95 -19.10 -9.14
N ARG A 211 -34.91 -17.78 -8.93
CA ARG A 211 -33.90 -16.89 -9.51
C ARG A 211 -32.57 -16.87 -8.75
N VAL A 212 -32.53 -17.35 -7.51
CA VAL A 212 -31.35 -17.28 -6.65
C VAL A 212 -30.72 -18.66 -6.53
N LYS A 213 -29.47 -18.79 -6.95
CA LYS A 213 -28.69 -20.04 -6.85
C LYS A 213 -27.52 -19.81 -5.91
N ILE A 214 -27.39 -20.64 -4.89
CA ILE A 214 -26.32 -20.52 -3.90
C ILE A 214 -25.45 -21.78 -3.95
N ALA A 215 -24.14 -21.59 -4.04
CA ALA A 215 -23.14 -22.65 -4.00
C ALA A 215 -22.06 -22.30 -2.96
N VAL A 216 -21.91 -23.16 -1.96
CA VAL A 216 -20.96 -22.98 -0.84
C VAL A 216 -19.75 -23.90 -1.04
N TYR A 217 -18.55 -23.32 -0.99
CA TYR A 217 -17.28 -23.98 -1.22
C TYR A 217 -16.50 -24.06 0.09
N VAL A 218 -16.37 -25.25 0.66
CA VAL A 218 -15.67 -25.47 1.93
C VAL A 218 -14.19 -25.77 1.67
N THR A 219 -13.33 -24.92 2.21
CA THR A 219 -11.87 -24.93 1.97
C THR A 219 -11.04 -25.44 3.16
N GLY A 220 -11.68 -25.73 4.31
CA GLY A 220 -11.03 -26.26 5.53
C GLY A 220 -11.16 -27.78 5.69
N VAL A 221 -10.43 -28.36 6.64
CA VAL A 221 -10.50 -29.79 6.97
C VAL A 221 -11.85 -30.12 7.60
N GLU A 222 -12.60 -31.06 7.01
CA GLU A 222 -13.89 -31.51 7.53
C GLU A 222 -13.74 -32.16 8.92
N ARG A 223 -14.15 -31.47 9.98
CA ARG A 223 -14.56 -32.14 11.23
C ARG A 223 -16.04 -32.46 11.12
N ARG A 224 -16.39 -33.74 11.29
CA ARG A 224 -17.75 -34.27 11.12
C ARG A 224 -18.74 -33.75 12.18
N ARG A 225 -19.84 -33.17 11.67
CA ARG A 225 -21.29 -33.26 12.03
C ARG A 225 -21.80 -32.90 13.44
N THR A 226 -22.73 -31.93 13.48
CA THR A 226 -24.14 -32.05 13.97
C THR A 226 -24.97 -30.80 13.58
N ALA A 227 -26.22 -30.98 13.12
CA ALA A 227 -27.31 -30.00 12.85
C ALA A 227 -27.12 -29.01 11.66
N ASP A 228 -28.02 -28.79 10.70
CA ASP A 228 -29.46 -29.06 10.50
C ASP A 228 -29.71 -29.64 9.09
N GLU A 229 -30.46 -30.73 8.93
CA GLU A 229 -30.58 -31.44 7.63
C GLU A 229 -31.37 -30.69 6.54
N ALA A 230 -32.16 -29.67 6.89
CA ALA A 230 -33.01 -28.97 5.93
C ALA A 230 -32.24 -27.96 5.07
N VAL A 231 -31.55 -26.99 5.70
CA VAL A 231 -30.77 -25.94 5.00
C VAL A 231 -29.63 -26.52 4.17
N TYR A 232 -29.05 -27.64 4.62
CA TYR A 232 -28.01 -28.36 3.86
C TYR A 232 -28.51 -28.92 2.52
N ARG A 233 -29.82 -29.18 2.36
CA ARG A 233 -30.40 -29.74 1.13
C ARG A 233 -30.84 -28.67 0.13
N GLU A 234 -31.01 -27.43 0.56
CA GLU A 234 -31.50 -26.31 -0.27
C GLU A 234 -30.38 -25.59 -1.03
N VAL A 235 -29.12 -25.87 -0.71
CA VAL A 235 -27.94 -25.17 -1.26
C VAL A 235 -26.94 -26.19 -1.81
N GLU A 236 -26.22 -25.83 -2.86
CA GLU A 236 -25.17 -26.69 -3.40
C GLU A 236 -23.89 -26.60 -2.54
N TRP A 237 -23.45 -27.71 -1.96
CA TRP A 237 -22.20 -27.78 -1.19
C TRP A 237 -21.09 -28.45 -2.01
N ARG A 238 -19.94 -27.78 -2.11
CA ARG A 238 -18.76 -28.28 -2.83
C ARG A 238 -17.52 -28.26 -1.94
N SER A 239 -16.66 -29.25 -2.10
CA SER A 239 -15.34 -29.28 -1.45
C SER A 239 -14.30 -28.61 -2.33
N GLY A 240 -13.40 -27.82 -1.73
CA GLY A 240 -12.30 -27.15 -2.42
C GLY A 240 -12.53 -25.66 -2.70
N ARG A 241 -11.68 -25.08 -3.55
CA ARG A 241 -11.76 -23.66 -3.93
C ARG A 241 -12.76 -23.45 -5.07
N VAL A 242 -13.34 -22.25 -5.14
CA VAL A 242 -14.16 -21.82 -6.28
C VAL A 242 -13.28 -21.83 -7.52
N LYS A 243 -13.68 -22.57 -8.55
CA LYS A 243 -13.05 -22.52 -9.86
C LYS A 243 -13.63 -21.35 -10.64
N VAL A 244 -13.03 -20.18 -10.45
CA VAL A 244 -13.56 -18.91 -10.95
C VAL A 244 -13.77 -18.94 -12.46
N GLU A 245 -12.83 -19.52 -13.21
CA GLU A 245 -12.89 -19.60 -14.67
C GLU A 245 -14.11 -20.39 -15.15
N GLU A 246 -14.30 -21.61 -14.64
CA GLU A 246 -15.46 -22.45 -14.97
C GLU A 246 -16.79 -21.79 -14.56
N THR A 247 -16.82 -21.06 -13.45
CA THR A 247 -18.02 -20.33 -13.00
C THR A 247 -18.37 -19.19 -13.94
N VAL A 248 -17.41 -18.34 -14.31
CA VAL A 248 -17.65 -17.20 -15.21
C VAL A 248 -18.01 -17.71 -16.61
N ASP A 249 -17.31 -18.72 -17.11
CA ASP A 249 -17.57 -19.29 -18.43
C ASP A 249 -18.94 -19.97 -18.49
N ARG A 250 -19.34 -20.70 -17.43
CA ARG A 250 -20.70 -21.23 -17.33
C ARG A 250 -21.73 -20.12 -17.29
N ALA A 251 -21.44 -19.04 -16.58
CA ALA A 251 -22.38 -17.93 -16.49
C ALA A 251 -22.61 -17.23 -17.82
N LEU A 252 -21.55 -17.10 -18.64
CA LEU A 252 -21.61 -16.56 -20.00
C LEU A 252 -22.31 -17.50 -21.00
N ASN A 253 -22.14 -18.82 -20.85
CA ASN A 253 -22.66 -19.81 -21.80
C ASN A 253 -24.10 -20.28 -21.53
N ALA A 254 -24.73 -19.84 -20.43
CA ALA A 254 -26.00 -20.37 -19.95
C ALA A 254 -27.28 -19.71 -20.55
N GLY A 255 -27.19 -18.90 -21.61
CA GLY A 255 -28.35 -18.30 -22.30
C GLY A 255 -27.98 -17.18 -23.31
N ASP A 256 -28.92 -16.80 -24.17
CA ASP A 256 -28.75 -15.83 -25.28
C ASP A 256 -28.30 -14.43 -24.81
N ASP A 257 -27.34 -13.81 -25.53
CA ASP A 257 -26.90 -12.38 -25.65
C ASP A 257 -27.13 -11.38 -24.48
N GLY A 258 -27.32 -11.85 -23.26
CA GLY A 258 -27.68 -11.04 -22.08
C GLY A 258 -26.47 -10.48 -21.33
N SER A 259 -26.65 -9.33 -20.68
CA SER A 259 -25.57 -8.68 -19.90
C SER A 259 -25.29 -9.38 -18.57
N LEU A 260 -24.02 -9.53 -18.20
CA LEU A 260 -23.53 -10.22 -17.01
C LEU A 260 -22.74 -9.26 -16.09
N ALA A 261 -23.12 -9.17 -14.82
CA ALA A 261 -22.32 -8.54 -13.78
C ALA A 261 -21.61 -9.59 -12.92
N VAL A 262 -20.30 -9.47 -12.77
CA VAL A 262 -19.51 -10.29 -11.85
C VAL A 262 -19.04 -9.44 -10.69
N VAL A 263 -19.54 -9.73 -9.49
CA VAL A 263 -19.23 -9.00 -8.26
C VAL A 263 -18.32 -9.85 -7.38
N THR A 264 -17.18 -9.32 -6.95
CA THR A 264 -16.24 -10.03 -6.06
C THR A 264 -16.02 -9.31 -4.74
N SER A 265 -16.11 -10.04 -3.63
CA SER A 265 -15.74 -9.55 -2.29
C SER A 265 -15.11 -10.68 -1.47
N GLY A 266 -13.79 -10.63 -1.29
CA GLY A 266 -13.03 -11.70 -0.66
C GLY A 266 -11.52 -11.46 -0.67
N PRO A 267 -10.69 -12.48 -0.38
CA PRO A 267 -9.23 -12.35 -0.33
C PRO A 267 -8.65 -11.83 -1.66
N GLY A 268 -7.56 -11.04 -1.60
CA GLY A 268 -6.97 -10.39 -2.77
C GLY A 268 -6.68 -11.34 -3.94
N ARG A 269 -6.21 -12.57 -3.67
CA ARG A 269 -5.99 -13.58 -4.72
C ARG A 269 -7.28 -13.95 -5.48
N MET A 270 -8.41 -14.08 -4.79
CA MET A 270 -9.71 -14.37 -5.41
C MET A 270 -10.16 -13.19 -6.28
N ALA A 271 -10.03 -11.96 -5.77
CA ALA A 271 -10.35 -10.75 -6.52
C ALA A 271 -9.48 -10.62 -7.78
N ASP A 272 -8.17 -10.83 -7.66
CA ASP A 272 -7.22 -10.79 -8.78
C ASP A 272 -7.52 -11.85 -9.84
N GLU A 273 -7.84 -13.08 -9.42
CA GLU A 273 -8.21 -14.18 -10.31
C GLU A 273 -9.50 -13.87 -11.08
N THR A 274 -10.56 -13.44 -10.38
CA THR A 274 -11.81 -13.02 -11.04
C THR A 274 -11.59 -11.85 -11.99
N ARG A 275 -10.83 -10.82 -11.58
CA ARG A 275 -10.55 -9.65 -12.41
C ARG A 275 -9.81 -10.04 -13.69
N ARG A 276 -8.81 -10.92 -13.59
CA ARG A 276 -8.06 -11.43 -14.75
C ARG A 276 -8.97 -12.20 -15.72
N ILE A 277 -9.83 -13.06 -15.19
CA ILE A 277 -10.73 -13.88 -16.00
C ILE A 277 -11.77 -13.01 -16.69
N VAL A 278 -12.46 -12.13 -15.95
CA VAL A 278 -13.46 -11.24 -16.54
C VAL A 278 -12.83 -10.35 -17.62
N ALA A 279 -11.67 -9.75 -17.34
CA ALA A 279 -10.95 -8.94 -18.32
C ALA A 279 -10.60 -9.72 -19.61
N ALA A 280 -10.26 -11.01 -19.50
CA ALA A 280 -10.00 -11.86 -20.65
C ALA A 280 -11.27 -12.19 -21.47
N ARG A 281 -12.46 -12.08 -20.87
CA ARG A 281 -13.77 -12.31 -21.54
C ARG A 281 -14.45 -11.01 -21.98
N MET A 282 -13.88 -9.84 -21.71
CA MET A 282 -14.36 -8.55 -22.23
C MET A 282 -13.93 -8.37 -23.70
N VAL A 283 -14.60 -9.04 -24.63
CA VAL A 283 -14.40 -8.89 -26.08
C VAL A 283 -15.68 -8.41 -26.78
N PRO A 284 -15.60 -7.65 -27.89
CA PRO A 284 -16.79 -7.09 -28.57
C PRO A 284 -17.79 -8.13 -29.11
N SER A 285 -17.36 -9.38 -29.26
CA SER A 285 -18.15 -10.49 -29.80
C SER A 285 -18.88 -11.31 -28.72
N LEU A 286 -18.77 -10.93 -27.44
CA LEU A 286 -19.43 -11.62 -26.32
C LEU A 286 -20.47 -10.70 -25.66
N PRO A 287 -21.43 -11.27 -24.89
CA PRO A 287 -22.40 -10.49 -24.15
C PRO A 287 -21.73 -9.51 -23.18
N ARG A 288 -22.35 -8.35 -22.94
CA ARG A 288 -21.80 -7.28 -22.08
C ARG A 288 -21.49 -7.82 -20.68
N ILE A 289 -20.21 -8.04 -20.38
CA ILE A 289 -19.71 -8.44 -19.06
C ILE A 289 -19.06 -7.26 -18.34
N GLU A 290 -19.46 -7.02 -17.09
CA GLU A 290 -18.84 -6.00 -16.23
C GLU A 290 -18.38 -6.59 -14.90
N TYR A 291 -17.24 -6.10 -14.43
CA TYR A 291 -16.64 -6.51 -13.15
C TYR A 291 -16.84 -5.43 -12.10
N PHE A 292 -17.33 -5.83 -10.93
CA PHE A 292 -17.45 -4.99 -9.75
C PHE A 292 -16.67 -5.61 -8.59
N GLU A 293 -15.86 -4.80 -7.92
CA GLU A 293 -15.04 -5.24 -6.79
C GLU A 293 -15.44 -4.46 -5.55
N GLU A 294 -15.93 -5.18 -4.54
CA GLU A 294 -16.24 -4.62 -3.23
C GLU A 294 -15.08 -4.97 -2.29
N SER A 295 -14.24 -3.96 -2.04
CA SER A 295 -13.07 -4.04 -1.16
C SER A 295 -13.28 -3.15 0.06
N PHE A 296 -13.60 -3.77 1.20
CA PHE A 296 -13.31 -3.22 2.51
C PHE A 296 -12.13 -4.02 3.05
N GLU A 297 -10.95 -3.42 3.06
CA GLU A 297 -9.72 -4.05 3.55
C GLU A 297 -9.77 -4.22 5.08
N CYS A 298 -10.60 -5.14 5.57
CA CYS A 298 -10.33 -5.92 6.79
C CYS A 298 -9.74 -7.27 6.38
N ILE A 299 -8.72 -7.23 5.53
CA ILE A 299 -7.91 -8.41 5.24
C ILE A 299 -6.76 -8.34 6.23
N SER A 300 -6.86 -9.14 7.28
CA SER A 300 -5.66 -9.55 7.98
C SER A 300 -4.66 -10.04 6.94
N TYR A 301 -3.42 -9.59 7.05
CA TYR A 301 -2.27 -10.43 6.69
C TYR A 301 -2.31 -11.68 7.59
N GLN A 302 -3.34 -12.52 7.43
CA GLN A 302 -3.19 -13.93 7.63
C GLN A 302 -2.46 -14.43 6.40
N THR A 303 -1.15 -14.14 6.36
CA THR A 303 -0.19 -15.24 6.24
C THR A 303 -0.70 -16.32 7.18
N SER A 304 -1.56 -17.18 6.65
CA SER A 304 -1.54 -18.57 7.09
C SER A 304 -0.04 -18.90 7.06
N PRO A 305 0.56 -19.44 8.12
CA PRO A 305 1.92 -19.93 8.01
C PRO A 305 1.86 -20.90 6.84
N SER A 306 2.33 -20.47 5.68
CA SER A 306 2.84 -21.39 4.71
C SER A 306 3.89 -22.11 5.54
N GLN A 307 3.68 -23.39 5.76
CA GLN A 307 4.76 -24.30 6.15
C GLN A 307 5.77 -24.43 4.98
N GLN A 308 6.08 -23.30 4.33
CA GLN A 308 6.90 -23.04 3.17
C GLN A 308 7.26 -21.54 3.18
N ASP A 309 7.80 -21.03 4.29
CA ASP A 309 8.76 -19.91 4.24
C ASP A 309 9.71 -19.87 5.46
N ASP A 310 9.81 -20.97 6.22
CA ASP A 310 10.82 -21.16 7.29
C ASP A 310 12.27 -21.25 6.74
N GLN A 311 12.47 -20.99 5.45
CA GLN A 311 13.77 -20.99 4.77
C GLN A 311 13.84 -19.88 3.72
N ALA A 312 13.52 -18.63 4.08
CA ALA A 312 13.79 -17.50 3.21
C ALA A 312 15.32 -17.36 3.03
N HIS A 313 15.81 -17.83 1.87
CA HIS A 313 17.19 -17.66 1.42
C HIS A 313 17.21 -16.63 0.29
N ILE A 314 17.67 -15.42 0.58
CA ILE A 314 17.76 -14.33 -0.39
C ILE A 314 19.22 -14.18 -0.81
N VAL A 315 19.46 -14.19 -2.11
CA VAL A 315 20.75 -13.86 -2.72
C VAL A 315 20.61 -12.52 -3.42
N PHE A 316 21.57 -11.63 -3.22
CA PHE A 316 21.56 -10.31 -3.80
C PHE A 316 22.98 -9.77 -4.03
N ARG A 317 23.10 -8.78 -4.91
CA ARG A 317 24.38 -8.09 -5.15
C ARG A 317 24.43 -6.77 -4.40
N LEU A 318 25.58 -6.47 -3.81
CA LEU A 318 25.87 -5.18 -3.20
C LEU A 318 25.84 -4.06 -4.26
N PRO A 319 25.81 -2.78 -3.86
CA PRO A 319 25.82 -1.66 -4.80
C PRO A 319 27.03 -1.59 -5.74
N ASP A 320 28.10 -2.34 -5.50
CA ASP A 320 29.18 -2.49 -6.48
C ASP A 320 28.79 -3.35 -7.71
N ALA A 321 27.60 -3.96 -7.68
CA ALA A 321 27.05 -4.88 -8.67
C ALA A 321 27.91 -6.14 -8.93
N LYS A 322 28.89 -6.42 -8.06
CA LYS A 322 29.85 -7.52 -8.18
C LYS A 322 29.81 -8.46 -6.99
N THR A 323 29.76 -7.91 -5.78
CA THR A 323 29.83 -8.70 -4.56
C THR A 323 28.46 -9.30 -4.26
N GLU A 324 28.35 -10.61 -4.35
CA GLU A 324 27.13 -11.35 -4.05
C GLU A 324 27.10 -11.77 -2.58
N ILE A 325 26.00 -11.46 -1.90
CA ILE A 325 25.74 -11.78 -0.50
C ILE A 325 24.43 -12.54 -0.42
N TRP A 326 24.35 -13.45 0.55
CA TRP A 326 23.11 -14.13 0.88
C TRP A 326 22.72 -13.94 2.35
N ILE A 327 21.42 -14.00 2.61
CA ILE A 327 20.86 -14.10 3.95
C ILE A 327 19.89 -15.27 4.01
N ALA A 328 20.02 -16.09 5.06
CA ALA A 328 19.20 -17.27 5.28
C ALA A 328 18.69 -17.32 6.72
N THR A 329 17.45 -17.79 6.89
CA THR A 329 16.94 -18.14 8.22
C THR A 329 17.59 -19.46 8.68
N ALA A 330 18.23 -19.44 9.85
CA ALA A 330 18.86 -20.58 10.50
C ALA A 330 18.19 -20.85 11.85
N THR A 331 17.52 -22.00 11.97
CA THR A 331 16.82 -22.38 13.21
C THR A 331 17.73 -23.24 14.08
N GLN A 332 18.11 -22.75 15.27
CA GLN A 332 18.80 -23.55 16.29
C GLN A 332 17.92 -23.67 17.54
N GLY A 333 17.20 -24.79 17.67
CA GLY A 333 16.33 -25.04 18.81
C GLY A 333 15.10 -24.12 18.84
N LYS A 334 14.93 -23.32 19.91
CA LYS A 334 13.84 -22.33 20.05
C LYS A 334 14.20 -20.93 19.52
N ALA A 335 15.48 -20.67 19.23
CA ALA A 335 15.94 -19.38 18.74
C ALA A 335 15.95 -19.34 17.21
N VAL A 336 15.38 -18.28 16.64
CA VAL A 336 15.46 -17.98 15.20
C VAL A 336 16.68 -17.11 14.97
N GLY A 337 17.65 -17.63 14.22
CA GLY A 337 18.83 -16.92 13.75
C GLY A 337 18.74 -16.56 12.27
N TYR A 338 19.49 -15.55 11.86
CA TYR A 338 19.68 -15.18 10.46
C TYR A 338 21.17 -15.16 10.17
N GLU A 339 21.60 -15.97 9.21
CA GLU A 339 23.00 -16.05 8.80
C GLU A 339 23.20 -15.24 7.53
N VAL A 340 24.26 -14.43 7.51
CA VAL A 340 24.67 -13.63 6.35
C VAL A 340 26.00 -14.16 5.86
N GLY A 341 26.10 -14.47 4.58
CA GLY A 341 27.31 -15.08 4.02
C GLY A 341 27.61 -14.71 2.58
N GLN A 342 28.76 -15.19 2.12
CA GLN A 342 29.26 -15.03 0.75
C GLN A 342 29.79 -16.38 0.27
N GLY A 343 29.30 -16.87 -0.86
CA GLY A 343 29.62 -18.22 -1.33
C GLY A 343 29.27 -19.26 -0.25
N ARG A 344 30.27 -19.99 0.24
CA ARG A 344 30.10 -20.99 1.32
C ARG A 344 30.48 -20.48 2.71
N GLU A 345 31.00 -19.26 2.81
CA GLU A 345 31.46 -18.68 4.07
C GLU A 345 30.33 -17.90 4.76
N ILE A 346 30.17 -18.13 6.06
CA ILE A 346 29.28 -17.34 6.92
C ILE A 346 30.09 -16.16 7.45
N LEU A 347 29.60 -14.95 7.25
CA LEU A 347 30.24 -13.71 7.68
C LEU A 347 29.60 -13.20 8.99
N SER A 348 28.27 -13.08 8.94
CA SER A 348 27.30 -12.60 9.94
C SER A 348 26.46 -13.65 10.64
N ARG A 349 26.13 -13.48 11.93
CA ARG A 349 24.87 -14.03 12.47
C ARG A 349 24.08 -12.97 13.24
N TRP A 350 22.76 -12.97 13.05
CA TRP A 350 21.79 -12.26 13.87
C TRP A 350 21.00 -13.28 14.67
N THR A 351 20.95 -13.14 15.99
CA THR A 351 20.23 -14.09 16.85
C THR A 351 19.10 -13.37 17.57
N THR A 352 17.89 -13.87 17.45
CA THR A 352 16.75 -13.32 18.20
C THR A 352 16.84 -13.76 19.66
N THR A 353 16.81 -12.81 20.58
CA THR A 353 16.82 -13.06 22.03
C THR A 353 15.39 -13.13 22.57
N ASP A 354 15.23 -13.70 23.77
CA ASP A 354 13.93 -13.73 24.48
C ASP A 354 13.56 -12.37 25.09
N GLN A 355 14.48 -11.40 25.08
CA GLN A 355 14.24 -10.07 25.61
C GLN A 355 13.35 -9.27 24.67
N LYS A 356 12.17 -8.85 25.15
CA LYS A 356 11.32 -7.89 24.45
C LYS A 356 11.69 -6.47 24.83
N VAL A 357 11.84 -5.63 23.82
CA VAL A 357 12.17 -4.22 23.96
C VAL A 357 11.15 -3.37 23.23
N ARG A 358 10.90 -2.18 23.76
CA ARG A 358 9.98 -1.24 23.15
C ARG A 358 10.60 -0.65 21.88
N VAL A 359 9.83 -0.66 20.80
CA VAL A 359 10.21 -0.15 19.47
C VAL A 359 9.32 1.01 19.00
N SER A 360 8.36 1.41 19.83
CA SER A 360 7.55 2.62 19.63
C SER A 360 8.21 3.85 20.30
N PRO A 361 8.02 5.07 19.74
CA PRO A 361 8.51 6.30 20.34
C PRO A 361 8.05 6.48 21.79
N ALA A 362 8.85 7.16 22.62
CA ALA A 362 8.54 7.34 24.05
C ALA A 362 7.27 8.15 24.33
N LEU A 363 6.82 8.98 23.38
CA LEU A 363 5.55 9.71 23.50
C LEU A 363 4.31 8.82 23.33
N VAL A 364 4.46 7.61 22.81
CA VAL A 364 3.35 6.66 22.64
C VAL A 364 2.93 6.13 24.00
N ASN A 365 1.63 6.00 24.25
CA ASN A 365 1.15 5.46 25.53
C ASN A 365 1.44 3.95 25.62
N GLU A 366 1.67 3.42 26.82
CA GLU A 366 2.01 2.00 27.06
C GLU A 366 0.99 1.01 26.47
N ASN A 367 -0.29 1.39 26.45
CA ASN A 367 -1.37 0.54 25.95
C ASN A 367 -1.35 0.33 24.42
N ILE A 368 -0.61 1.16 23.69
CA ILE A 368 -0.40 1.06 22.23
C ILE A 368 1.10 0.99 21.90
N ALA A 369 1.94 0.74 22.90
CA ALA A 369 3.38 0.64 22.72
C ALA A 369 3.74 -0.67 22.03
N GLU A 370 4.39 -0.55 20.88
CA GLU A 370 4.91 -1.70 20.14
C GLU A 370 6.20 -2.22 20.78
N HIS A 371 6.32 -3.56 20.80
CA HIS A 371 7.45 -4.28 21.36
C HIS A 371 7.92 -5.35 20.37
N GLN A 372 9.24 -5.51 20.25
CA GLN A 372 9.87 -6.51 19.41
C GLN A 372 10.88 -7.31 20.23
N ASN A 373 11.13 -8.56 19.84
CA ASN A 373 12.27 -9.30 20.36
C ASN A 373 13.57 -8.64 19.90
N LEU A 374 14.51 -8.48 20.83
CA LEU A 374 15.81 -7.87 20.56
C LEU A 374 16.67 -8.81 19.70
N VAL A 375 17.33 -8.26 18.68
CA VAL A 375 18.18 -9.03 17.76
C VAL A 375 19.65 -8.73 18.04
N GLN A 376 20.43 -9.76 18.33
CA GLN A 376 21.85 -9.64 18.66
C GLN A 376 22.71 -9.89 17.42
N PHE A 377 23.69 -9.01 17.18
CA PHE A 377 24.69 -9.16 16.13
C PHE A 377 25.95 -9.87 16.63
N GLU A 378 26.41 -10.86 15.88
CA GLU A 378 27.68 -11.53 16.10
C GLU A 378 28.44 -11.71 14.80
N ILE A 379 29.76 -11.57 14.86
CA ILE A 379 30.62 -11.77 13.72
C ILE A 379 31.27 -13.15 13.74
N ALA A 380 31.30 -13.83 12.59
CA ALA A 380 31.92 -15.14 12.47
C ALA A 380 33.46 -15.07 12.58
N ALA A 381 34.05 -16.10 13.19
CA ALA A 381 35.47 -16.13 13.58
C ALA A 381 36.47 -16.43 12.44
N GLN A 382 35.99 -16.79 11.24
CA GLN A 382 36.83 -17.05 10.06
C GLN A 382 36.28 -16.22 8.89
N ARG A 383 37.07 -15.28 8.36
CA ARG A 383 36.61 -14.38 7.29
C ARG A 383 37.68 -14.15 6.24
N THR A 384 37.27 -14.20 4.99
CA THR A 384 37.96 -13.52 3.90
C THR A 384 37.52 -12.04 3.88
N PRO A 385 38.41 -11.06 3.67
CA PRO A 385 38.01 -9.65 3.58
C PRO A 385 36.98 -9.45 2.46
N LEU A 386 35.91 -8.69 2.75
CA LEU A 386 34.83 -8.42 1.80
C LEU A 386 35.30 -7.63 0.56
N VAL A 387 36.34 -6.81 0.71
CA VAL A 387 36.91 -5.96 -0.35
C VAL A 387 38.40 -5.72 -0.08
N ASP A 388 39.24 -5.75 -1.12
CA ASP A 388 40.66 -5.40 -1.05
C ASP A 388 40.85 -3.88 -0.85
N PHE A 389 40.94 -3.42 0.40
CA PHE A 389 41.39 -2.06 0.72
C PHE A 389 42.70 -2.07 1.52
N PRO A 390 43.52 -1.00 1.43
CA PRO A 390 44.66 -0.82 2.31
C PRO A 390 44.17 -0.65 3.75
N VAL A 391 44.44 -1.65 4.58
CA VAL A 391 43.84 -1.88 5.90
C VAL A 391 44.29 -0.84 6.94
N THR A 392 43.33 -0.11 7.52
CA THR A 392 43.37 0.27 8.94
C THR A 392 42.51 -0.71 9.73
N THR A 393 43.03 -1.23 10.84
CA THR A 393 42.40 -2.29 11.64
C THR A 393 40.96 -1.96 12.06
N GLY A 394 40.00 -2.79 11.61
CA GLY A 394 38.58 -2.73 11.97
C GLY A 394 37.68 -1.84 11.10
N HIS A 395 38.13 -1.40 9.92
CA HIS A 395 37.24 -0.87 8.88
C HIS A 395 36.33 -1.99 8.31
N ASP A 396 36.89 -3.20 8.19
CA ASP A 396 36.19 -4.38 7.66
C ASP A 396 35.02 -4.83 8.56
N ASP A 397 35.13 -4.67 9.87
CA ASP A 397 34.06 -4.99 10.82
C ASP A 397 32.84 -4.05 10.64
N ASN A 398 33.09 -2.75 10.43
CA ASN A 398 32.03 -1.77 10.20
C ASN A 398 31.33 -2.02 8.87
N ALA A 399 32.12 -2.28 7.83
CA ALA A 399 31.63 -2.62 6.49
C ALA A 399 30.79 -3.91 6.50
N LEU A 400 31.18 -4.91 7.29
CA LEU A 400 30.41 -6.12 7.47
C LEU A 400 29.11 -5.89 8.25
N LEU A 401 29.14 -5.11 9.34
CA LEU A 401 27.92 -4.75 10.07
C LEU A 401 26.92 -4.04 9.15
N TRP A 402 27.37 -3.10 8.33
CA TRP A 402 26.49 -2.39 7.40
C TRP A 402 25.85 -3.34 6.37
N VAL A 403 26.63 -4.24 5.76
CA VAL A 403 26.11 -5.28 4.85
C VAL A 403 25.12 -6.19 5.56
N SER A 404 25.38 -6.57 6.80
CA SER A 404 24.48 -7.43 7.57
C SER A 404 23.18 -6.73 7.95
N ILE A 405 23.20 -5.42 8.22
CA ILE A 405 21.99 -4.60 8.38
C ILE A 405 21.24 -4.49 7.05
N TYR A 406 21.95 -4.30 5.93
CA TYR A 406 21.33 -4.29 4.60
C TYR A 406 20.60 -5.61 4.33
N SER A 407 21.27 -6.74 4.56
CA SER A 407 20.70 -8.08 4.45
C SER A 407 19.43 -8.25 5.29
N LEU A 408 19.43 -7.76 6.55
CA LEU A 408 18.23 -7.78 7.38
C LEU A 408 17.07 -7.04 6.71
N TRP A 409 17.30 -5.82 6.20
CA TRP A 409 16.26 -5.03 5.54
C TRP A 409 15.71 -5.66 4.27
N LEU A 410 16.45 -6.57 3.63
CA LEU A 410 15.94 -7.34 2.49
C LEU A 410 15.08 -8.54 2.91
N HIS A 411 15.27 -9.04 4.13
CA HIS A 411 14.59 -10.24 4.63
C HIS A 411 13.09 -10.01 4.87
N PRO A 412 12.18 -10.95 4.51
CA PRO A 412 10.73 -10.75 4.61
C PRO A 412 10.25 -10.42 6.02
N GLN A 413 10.94 -10.95 7.03
CA GLN A 413 10.63 -10.74 8.45
C GLN A 413 10.87 -9.29 8.94
N PHE A 414 11.77 -8.54 8.28
CA PHE A 414 12.16 -7.20 8.75
C PHE A 414 11.86 -6.10 7.73
N ARG A 415 11.72 -6.43 6.43
CA ARG A 415 11.60 -5.44 5.35
C ARG A 415 10.40 -4.49 5.44
N GLN A 416 9.39 -4.85 6.23
CA GLN A 416 8.18 -4.05 6.49
C GLN A 416 8.24 -3.27 7.81
N ASN A 417 9.27 -3.45 8.62
CA ASN A 417 9.41 -2.74 9.87
C ASN A 417 9.96 -1.34 9.61
N ASP A 418 9.48 -0.34 10.33
CA ASP A 418 10.08 1.01 10.32
C ASP A 418 11.30 1.10 11.24
N LEU A 419 11.34 0.23 12.25
CA LEU A 419 12.35 0.20 13.29
C LEU A 419 12.70 -1.24 13.67
N VAL A 420 13.99 -1.51 13.90
CA VAL A 420 14.47 -2.77 14.46
C VAL A 420 15.37 -2.49 15.66
N ALA A 421 15.12 -3.17 16.78
CA ALA A 421 15.98 -3.07 17.95
C ALA A 421 17.10 -4.11 17.91
N ILE A 422 18.35 -3.64 18.05
CA ILE A 422 19.54 -4.49 18.01
C ILE A 422 20.50 -4.27 19.18
N VAL A 423 21.36 -5.25 19.43
CA VAL A 423 22.58 -5.11 20.25
C VAL A 423 23.77 -5.62 19.45
N VAL A 424 24.91 -4.94 19.57
CA VAL A 424 26.18 -5.33 18.94
C VAL A 424 27.18 -5.80 20.00
N ASN A 425 28.01 -6.79 19.66
CA ASN A 425 28.95 -7.41 20.59
C ASN A 425 30.28 -6.65 20.79
N SER A 426 30.40 -5.42 20.25
CA SER A 426 31.63 -4.63 20.27
C SER A 426 31.34 -3.14 20.50
N ALA A 427 32.03 -2.53 21.46
CA ALA A 427 31.90 -1.10 21.75
C ALA A 427 32.22 -0.23 20.51
N LYS A 428 33.21 -0.63 19.71
CA LYS A 428 33.58 0.07 18.46
C LYS A 428 32.44 0.06 17.43
N LEU A 429 31.72 -1.06 17.32
CA LEU A 429 30.54 -1.15 16.44
C LEU A 429 29.39 -0.28 16.96
N GLY A 430 29.19 -0.24 18.28
CA GLY A 430 28.20 0.63 18.91
C GLY A 430 28.52 2.12 18.69
N GLU A 431 29.79 2.51 18.81
CA GLU A 431 30.26 3.84 18.45
C GLU A 431 30.03 4.17 16.97
N TYR A 432 30.32 3.23 16.07
CA TYR A 432 30.05 3.39 14.64
C TYR A 432 28.56 3.61 14.37
N LEU A 433 27.66 2.83 14.97
CA LEU A 433 26.21 3.01 14.84
C LEU A 433 25.78 4.42 15.27
N ARG A 434 26.25 4.85 16.45
CA ARG A 434 25.90 6.16 17.03
C ARG A 434 26.47 7.33 16.21
N CYS A 435 27.75 7.29 15.87
CA CYS A 435 28.45 8.40 15.23
C CYS A 435 28.03 8.61 13.78
N THR A 436 27.56 7.56 13.11
CA THR A 436 27.09 7.65 11.72
C THR A 436 25.59 7.91 11.59
N GLY A 437 24.86 7.89 12.70
CA GLY A 437 23.40 8.00 12.72
C GLY A 437 22.68 6.74 12.19
N LEU A 438 23.41 5.64 11.95
CA LEU A 438 22.82 4.38 11.52
C LEU A 438 21.94 3.76 12.62
N GLY A 439 22.31 3.97 13.88
CA GLY A 439 21.51 3.59 15.04
C GLY A 439 21.48 4.68 16.11
N VAL A 440 20.33 4.85 16.74
CA VAL A 440 20.19 5.69 17.93
C VAL A 440 20.06 4.80 19.16
N ILE A 441 20.61 5.22 20.30
CA ILE A 441 20.47 4.44 21.53
C ILE A 441 19.02 4.55 21.99
N SER A 442 18.42 3.39 22.25
CA SER A 442 17.04 3.31 22.71
C SER A 442 16.89 4.07 24.04
N PRO A 443 15.90 4.97 24.18
CA PRO A 443 15.60 5.62 25.46
C PRO A 443 15.26 4.63 26.59
N PHE A 444 14.92 3.39 26.23
CA PHE A 444 14.56 2.31 27.14
C PHE A 444 15.73 1.37 27.43
N SER A 445 16.93 1.65 26.91
CA SER A 445 18.11 0.89 27.26
C SER A 445 18.47 1.14 28.72
N ALA A 446 18.69 0.08 29.48
CA ALA A 446 19.14 0.17 30.87
C ALA A 446 20.53 0.84 30.97
N ALA A 447 21.36 0.64 29.95
CA ALA A 447 22.68 1.23 29.83
C ALA A 447 22.58 2.59 29.11
N GLN A 448 22.44 3.66 29.89
CA GLN A 448 22.43 5.02 29.35
C GLN A 448 23.84 5.42 28.90
N SER A 449 23.98 5.82 27.64
CA SER A 449 25.27 6.30 27.09
C SER A 449 25.51 7.75 27.49
N THR A 450 26.79 8.05 27.77
CA THR A 450 27.27 9.44 27.95
C THR A 450 27.64 10.02 26.59
N THR A 451 27.98 11.31 26.52
CA THR A 451 28.49 11.93 25.27
C THR A 451 29.78 11.28 24.76
N THR A 452 30.50 10.56 25.61
CA THR A 452 31.86 10.04 25.36
C THR A 452 31.94 8.52 25.21
N GLU A 453 31.06 7.74 25.85
CA GLU A 453 31.17 6.27 25.86
C GLU A 453 29.84 5.57 25.52
N VAL A 454 29.93 4.48 24.76
CA VAL A 454 28.81 3.60 24.40
C VAL A 454 28.94 2.30 25.20
N PRO A 455 27.98 1.96 26.09
CA PRO A 455 27.98 0.69 26.82
C PRO A 455 27.94 -0.52 25.89
N ALA A 456 28.60 -1.61 26.28
CA ALA A 456 28.68 -2.84 25.47
C ALA A 456 27.32 -3.56 25.28
N ASP A 457 26.36 -3.33 26.18
CA ASP A 457 25.00 -3.88 26.15
C ASP A 457 23.95 -2.83 25.74
N ALA A 458 24.38 -1.69 25.17
CA ALA A 458 23.48 -0.65 24.71
C ALA A 458 22.56 -1.18 23.60
N ILE A 459 21.25 -0.95 23.79
CA ILE A 459 20.23 -1.31 22.80
C ILE A 459 20.12 -0.16 21.81
N PHE A 460 20.27 -0.47 20.52
CA PHE A 460 20.13 0.48 19.44
C PHE A 460 18.80 0.30 18.71
N TRP A 461 18.19 1.40 18.32
CA TRP A 461 17.12 1.45 17.33
C TRP A 461 17.72 1.76 15.97
N LEU A 462 17.55 0.82 15.03
CA LEU A 462 17.83 1.02 13.62
C LEU A 462 16.58 1.54 12.94
N HIS A 463 16.60 2.79 12.51
CA HIS A 463 15.53 3.38 11.72
C HIS A 463 15.71 3.01 10.25
N ARG A 464 14.65 2.47 9.64
CA ARG A 464 14.60 2.17 8.20
C ARG A 464 14.93 3.41 7.38
N GLU A 465 14.33 4.56 7.72
CA GLU A 465 14.55 5.83 7.04
C GLU A 465 16.01 6.30 7.07
N ALA A 466 16.73 6.10 8.17
CA ALA A 466 18.13 6.52 8.29
C ALA A 466 19.04 5.63 7.45
N PHE A 467 18.82 4.31 7.51
CA PHE A 467 19.55 3.34 6.71
C PHE A 467 19.46 3.66 5.21
N TRP A 468 18.24 3.83 4.70
CA TRP A 468 18.03 4.13 3.29
C TRP A 468 18.51 5.53 2.88
N GLN A 469 18.76 6.44 3.81
CA GLN A 469 19.44 7.70 3.50
C GLN A 469 20.96 7.56 3.34
N GLY A 470 21.51 6.35 3.52
CA GLY A 470 22.94 6.08 3.43
C GLY A 470 23.68 6.19 4.75
N ALA A 471 22.98 6.22 5.89
CA ALA A 471 23.63 6.31 7.20
C ALA A 471 24.66 5.18 7.39
N GLY A 472 25.88 5.56 7.76
CA GLY A 472 26.99 4.66 7.99
C GLY A 472 27.57 3.95 6.76
N ALA A 473 26.99 4.08 5.57
CA ALA A 473 27.42 3.32 4.40
C ALA A 473 28.88 3.61 4.04
N PRO A 474 29.77 2.60 4.01
CA PRO A 474 31.13 2.77 3.49
C PRO A 474 31.13 3.19 2.01
N ASP A 475 32.17 3.89 1.56
CA ASP A 475 32.32 4.33 0.17
C ASP A 475 32.24 3.16 -0.85
N SER A 476 32.68 1.97 -0.44
CA SER A 476 32.59 0.76 -1.26
C SER A 476 31.18 0.20 -1.39
N GLN A 477 30.29 0.52 -0.45
CA GLN A 477 28.97 -0.10 -0.27
C GLN A 477 27.80 0.87 -0.43
N THR A 478 28.06 2.17 -0.57
CA THR A 478 27.01 3.16 -0.83
C THR A 478 26.31 2.90 -2.17
N TRP A 479 25.00 3.18 -2.22
CA TRP A 479 24.20 3.12 -3.44
C TRP A 479 24.65 4.12 -4.49
N LEU A 480 25.13 5.29 -4.08
CA LEU A 480 25.74 6.26 -4.98
C LEU A 480 27.15 5.82 -5.33
N ARG A 481 27.35 5.47 -6.60
CA ARG A 481 28.62 4.90 -7.08
C ARG A 481 29.61 5.94 -7.57
N PHE A 482 29.19 7.20 -7.63
CA PHE A 482 30.06 8.30 -8.01
C PHE A 482 29.80 9.54 -7.18
N ARG A 483 30.90 10.08 -6.66
CA ARG A 483 31.02 11.40 -6.06
C ARG A 483 32.26 12.04 -6.70
N PRO A 484 32.13 13.14 -7.45
CA PRO A 484 33.27 13.73 -8.15
C PRO A 484 34.43 14.06 -7.19
N GLU A 485 34.11 14.50 -5.98
CA GLU A 485 35.09 14.87 -4.95
C GLU A 485 35.93 13.66 -4.49
N VAL A 486 35.34 12.47 -4.49
CA VAL A 486 35.97 11.23 -4.00
C VAL A 486 36.74 10.52 -5.10
N THR A 487 36.13 10.45 -6.28
CA THR A 487 36.64 9.66 -7.41
C THR A 487 37.76 10.37 -8.16
N GLN A 488 37.71 11.71 -8.24
CA GLN A 488 38.71 12.48 -8.98
C GLN A 488 39.83 13.00 -8.08
N PHE A 489 39.57 13.20 -6.78
CA PHE A 489 40.53 13.75 -5.81
C PHE A 489 40.60 12.94 -4.51
N PRO A 490 41.22 11.74 -4.53
CA PRO A 490 41.38 10.92 -3.33
C PRO A 490 42.08 11.68 -2.20
N GLY A 491 41.58 11.58 -0.97
CA GLY A 491 42.16 12.22 0.23
C GLY A 491 41.49 13.52 0.68
N PHE A 492 40.51 14.04 -0.07
CA PHE A 492 39.63 15.12 0.39
C PHE A 492 38.45 14.56 1.21
N SER A 493 37.87 15.40 2.09
CA SER A 493 36.79 14.95 2.97
C SER A 493 35.57 14.51 2.18
N THR A 494 35.26 13.22 2.27
CA THR A 494 34.16 12.59 1.55
C THR A 494 32.79 12.89 2.17
N ASN A 495 32.76 13.40 3.40
CA ASN A 495 31.54 13.59 4.20
C ASN A 495 31.04 15.03 4.28
N VAL A 496 31.58 15.94 3.47
CA VAL A 496 31.16 17.34 3.45
C VAL A 496 30.29 17.59 2.23
N ASP A 497 29.16 18.25 2.44
CA ASP A 497 28.29 18.69 1.34
C ASP A 497 29.05 19.66 0.41
N PHE A 498 28.69 19.64 -0.88
CA PHE A 498 29.24 20.60 -1.84
C PHE A 498 29.00 22.04 -1.34
N PRO A 499 30.04 22.88 -1.23
CA PRO A 499 29.94 24.17 -0.56
C PRO A 499 28.91 25.09 -1.22
N THR A 500 28.18 25.83 -0.40
CA THR A 500 27.20 26.81 -0.88
C THR A 500 27.91 28.09 -1.32
N GLN A 501 28.20 28.19 -2.62
CA GLN A 501 28.63 29.42 -3.27
C GLN A 501 27.50 29.97 -4.12
N LEU A 502 27.23 31.27 -4.09
CA LEU A 502 26.20 31.86 -4.95
C LEU A 502 26.62 31.81 -6.43
N SER A 503 25.66 31.44 -7.27
CA SER A 503 25.73 31.44 -8.72
C SER A 503 24.46 32.08 -9.29
N PHE A 504 24.44 32.26 -10.60
CA PHE A 504 23.36 32.93 -11.31
C PHE A 504 23.11 32.28 -12.66
N THR A 505 21.84 32.07 -12.97
CA THR A 505 21.39 31.57 -14.28
C THR A 505 20.51 32.62 -14.96
N ARG A 506 20.83 32.90 -16.22
CA ARG A 506 20.02 33.69 -17.15
C ARG A 506 19.87 32.94 -18.47
N SER A 507 18.78 32.20 -18.60
CA SER A 507 18.46 31.40 -19.79
C SER A 507 16.95 31.42 -20.05
N GLY A 508 16.54 31.82 -21.26
CA GLY A 508 15.13 31.92 -21.62
C GLY A 508 14.33 32.81 -20.64
N ASN A 509 13.32 32.23 -20.01
CA ASN A 509 12.46 32.91 -19.02
C ASN A 509 13.02 32.86 -17.59
N VAL A 510 14.12 32.14 -17.37
CA VAL A 510 14.71 31.94 -16.05
C VAL A 510 15.79 32.98 -15.81
N THR A 511 15.60 33.79 -14.78
CA THR A 511 16.60 34.73 -14.24
C THR A 511 16.60 34.58 -12.72
N THR A 512 17.56 33.84 -12.19
CA THR A 512 17.53 33.42 -10.78
C THR A 512 18.93 33.30 -10.18
N VAL A 513 19.00 33.55 -8.87
CA VAL A 513 20.18 33.31 -8.04
C VAL A 513 19.97 31.99 -7.30
N HIS A 514 20.99 31.14 -7.33
CA HIS A 514 20.98 29.80 -6.75
C HIS A 514 22.39 29.39 -6.31
N PRO A 515 22.54 28.35 -5.46
CA PRO A 515 23.86 27.79 -5.18
C PRO A 515 24.51 27.22 -6.45
N ALA A 516 25.83 27.36 -6.55
CA ALA A 516 26.65 26.67 -7.53
C ALA A 516 26.38 25.17 -7.43
N ARG A 517 26.11 24.54 -8.57
CA ARG A 517 25.82 23.11 -8.65
C ARG A 517 27.13 22.32 -8.70
N PRO A 518 27.19 21.12 -8.09
CA PRO A 518 28.35 20.25 -8.20
C PRO A 518 28.60 19.91 -9.67
N PRO A 519 29.88 19.78 -10.10
CA PRO A 519 30.20 19.35 -11.45
C PRO A 519 29.55 18.01 -11.79
N LYS A 520 29.13 17.86 -13.05
CA LYS A 520 28.55 16.59 -13.49
C LYS A 520 29.62 15.50 -13.50
N PRO A 521 29.23 14.25 -13.19
CA PRO A 521 30.03 13.06 -13.46
C PRO A 521 30.44 13.01 -14.93
N VAL A 522 31.54 12.33 -15.24
CA VAL A 522 31.92 12.12 -16.65
C VAL A 522 30.85 11.26 -17.34
N PRO A 523 30.45 11.53 -18.59
CA PRO A 523 29.59 10.65 -19.35
C PRO A 523 30.04 9.17 -19.30
N GLY A 524 29.09 8.24 -19.17
CA GLY A 524 29.36 6.80 -19.03
C GLY A 524 29.58 6.33 -17.59
N THR A 525 29.69 7.25 -16.63
CA THR A 525 29.90 6.93 -15.21
C THR A 525 28.66 6.27 -14.61
N LEU A 526 28.87 5.20 -13.81
CA LEU A 526 27.83 4.61 -12.96
C LEU A 526 27.54 5.54 -11.78
N LEU A 527 26.31 6.03 -11.70
CA LEU A 527 25.86 6.98 -10.68
C LEU A 527 25.24 6.28 -9.48
N TYR A 528 24.44 5.26 -9.72
CA TYR A 528 23.64 4.60 -8.71
C TYR A 528 23.49 3.12 -9.00
N SER A 529 23.50 2.28 -7.96
CA SER A 529 23.19 0.86 -8.10
C SER A 529 22.48 0.31 -6.86
N ARG A 530 21.44 -0.49 -7.08
CA ARG A 530 20.68 -1.14 -6.00
C ARG A 530 20.05 -2.44 -6.48
N TYR A 531 20.07 -3.45 -5.63
CA TYR A 531 19.32 -4.68 -5.83
C TYR A 531 17.85 -4.51 -5.47
N ILE A 532 16.95 -4.97 -6.34
CA ILE A 532 15.50 -4.89 -6.15
C ILE A 532 14.96 -6.30 -5.88
N VAL A 533 14.52 -6.58 -4.65
CA VAL A 533 14.13 -7.94 -4.23
C VAL A 533 12.91 -8.43 -5.00
N GLU A 534 11.91 -7.56 -5.19
CA GLU A 534 10.68 -7.96 -5.88
C GLU A 534 10.85 -8.31 -7.36
N VAL A 535 11.92 -7.82 -7.97
CA VAL A 535 12.27 -8.07 -9.38
C VAL A 535 13.37 -9.14 -9.49
N GLY A 536 14.18 -9.32 -8.44
CA GLY A 536 15.31 -10.24 -8.41
C GLY A 536 16.48 -9.78 -9.30
N GLN A 537 16.62 -8.46 -9.52
CA GLN A 537 17.61 -7.89 -10.44
C GLN A 537 18.29 -6.66 -9.88
N GLN A 538 19.51 -6.40 -10.37
CA GLN A 538 20.25 -5.18 -10.07
C GLN A 538 19.79 -4.05 -10.99
N LEU A 539 19.36 -2.94 -10.40
CA LEU A 539 19.15 -1.70 -11.13
C LEU A 539 20.40 -0.83 -11.06
N GLN A 540 20.79 -0.27 -12.20
CA GLN A 540 21.92 0.65 -12.33
C GLN A 540 21.51 1.90 -13.10
N ILE A 541 22.01 3.07 -12.70
CA ILE A 541 21.79 4.35 -13.40
C ILE A 541 23.15 4.92 -13.79
N TYR A 542 23.29 5.29 -15.05
CA TYR A 542 24.51 5.82 -15.63
C TYR A 542 24.28 7.24 -16.16
N HIS A 543 25.30 8.09 -16.08
CA HIS A 543 25.32 9.31 -16.88
C HIS A 543 25.42 8.89 -18.35
N ILE A 544 24.49 9.33 -19.19
CA ILE A 544 24.49 8.95 -20.61
C ILE A 544 25.79 9.43 -21.28
N ASP A 545 26.29 8.64 -22.24
CA ASP A 545 27.44 8.99 -23.07
C ASP A 545 27.03 8.96 -24.54
N ALA A 546 26.95 10.13 -25.17
CA ALA A 546 26.57 10.27 -26.57
C ALA A 546 27.63 9.73 -27.54
N ASN A 547 28.87 9.54 -27.08
CA ASN A 547 29.95 8.94 -27.86
C ASN A 547 29.95 7.41 -27.76
N ASN A 548 29.30 6.84 -26.75
CA ASN A 548 29.09 5.39 -26.66
C ASN A 548 27.97 4.97 -27.64
N PRO A 549 28.27 4.13 -28.66
CA PRO A 549 27.28 3.72 -29.64
C PRO A 549 26.08 2.98 -29.04
N GLU A 550 26.27 2.23 -27.96
CA GLU A 550 25.20 1.48 -27.28
C GLU A 550 24.22 2.44 -26.61
N HIS A 551 24.73 3.39 -25.82
CA HIS A 551 23.92 4.41 -25.15
C HIS A 551 23.14 5.24 -26.18
N PHE A 552 23.84 5.74 -27.20
CA PHE A 552 23.26 6.63 -28.20
C PHE A 552 22.20 5.93 -29.07
N SER A 553 22.48 4.70 -29.53
CA SER A 553 21.53 3.96 -30.38
C SER A 553 20.23 3.61 -29.63
N HIS A 554 20.31 3.19 -28.37
CA HIS A 554 19.13 2.97 -27.53
C HIS A 554 18.35 4.26 -27.30
N TYR A 555 19.03 5.35 -26.94
CA TYR A 555 18.40 6.66 -26.77
C TYR A 555 17.63 7.10 -28.03
N ALA A 556 18.30 7.11 -29.19
CA ALA A 556 17.70 7.51 -30.45
C ALA A 556 16.52 6.61 -30.83
N LYS A 557 16.65 5.29 -30.67
CA LYS A 557 15.57 4.31 -30.89
C LYS A 557 14.37 4.61 -30.01
N TRP A 558 14.58 4.88 -28.72
CA TRP A 558 13.49 5.16 -27.80
C TRP A 558 12.80 6.47 -28.14
N GLN A 559 13.54 7.57 -28.30
CA GLN A 559 12.96 8.87 -28.64
C GLN A 559 12.21 8.86 -29.97
N ASN A 560 12.67 8.08 -30.94
CA ASN A 560 12.00 7.92 -32.23
C ASN A 560 10.78 6.98 -32.18
N SER A 561 10.56 6.22 -31.11
CA SER A 561 9.35 5.40 -30.98
C SER A 561 8.09 6.25 -30.81
N ASP A 562 6.96 5.84 -31.41
CA ASP A 562 5.69 6.59 -31.31
C ASP A 562 5.26 6.80 -29.85
N ARG A 563 5.48 5.78 -29.01
CA ARG A 563 5.09 5.77 -27.60
C ARG A 563 5.86 6.78 -26.76
N VAL A 564 7.18 6.81 -26.88
CA VAL A 564 8.01 7.74 -26.10
C VAL A 564 7.84 9.15 -26.64
N ASN A 565 7.83 9.31 -27.97
CA ASN A 565 7.66 10.59 -28.62
C ASN A 565 6.32 11.27 -28.28
N ALA A 566 5.26 10.51 -28.03
CA ALA A 566 3.97 11.06 -27.59
C ALA A 566 4.07 11.88 -26.29
N GLY A 567 5.03 11.57 -25.42
CA GLY A 567 5.31 12.32 -24.19
C GLY A 567 6.49 13.28 -24.33
N TRP A 568 7.63 12.77 -24.82
CA TRP A 568 8.90 13.49 -24.85
C TRP A 568 9.04 14.46 -26.03
N ARG A 569 8.39 14.17 -27.16
CA ARG A 569 8.37 15.01 -28.38
C ARG A 569 9.76 15.31 -28.95
N GLU A 570 10.74 14.44 -28.70
CA GLU A 570 12.13 14.58 -29.17
C GLU A 570 12.46 13.73 -30.41
N ARG A 571 11.46 13.28 -31.19
CA ARG A 571 11.72 12.56 -32.45
C ARG A 571 12.54 13.42 -33.41
N GLY A 572 13.60 12.84 -33.95
CA GLY A 572 14.49 13.51 -34.89
C GLY A 572 15.56 12.60 -35.48
N PRO A 573 16.35 13.10 -36.44
CA PRO A 573 17.55 12.43 -36.92
C PRO A 573 18.62 12.37 -35.83
N ASP A 574 19.66 11.55 -36.04
CA ASP A 574 20.78 11.40 -35.09
C ASP A 574 21.46 12.74 -34.74
N GLU A 575 21.54 13.68 -35.68
CA GLU A 575 22.08 15.02 -35.45
C GLU A 575 21.29 15.78 -34.36
N HIS A 576 19.96 15.79 -34.44
CA HIS A 576 19.07 16.38 -33.42
C HIS A 576 19.31 15.77 -32.04
N HIS A 577 19.43 14.44 -31.98
CA HIS A 577 19.68 13.72 -30.72
C HIS A 577 21.05 14.07 -30.11
N ARG A 578 22.09 14.21 -30.95
CA ARG A 578 23.43 14.60 -30.49
C ARG A 578 23.45 16.04 -29.97
N GLU A 579 22.79 16.96 -30.68
CA GLU A 579 22.65 18.34 -30.25
C GLU A 579 21.91 18.44 -28.92
N TYR A 580 20.81 17.70 -28.75
CA TYR A 580 20.06 17.65 -27.50
C TYR A 580 20.92 17.17 -26.33
N LEU A 581 21.61 16.03 -26.48
CA LEU A 581 22.47 15.50 -25.43
C LEU A 581 23.68 16.41 -25.15
N ALA A 582 24.22 17.09 -26.16
CA ALA A 582 25.28 18.07 -25.98
C ALA A 582 24.81 19.31 -25.20
N ALA A 583 23.59 19.80 -25.47
CA ALA A 583 22.97 20.88 -24.71
C ALA A 583 22.70 20.47 -23.26
N GLN A 584 22.14 19.27 -23.04
CA GLN A 584 21.94 18.69 -21.70
C GLN A 584 23.27 18.53 -20.96
N LEU A 585 24.36 18.15 -21.62
CA LEU A 585 25.68 18.05 -21.00
C LEU A 585 26.26 19.42 -20.63
N ALA A 586 26.09 20.44 -21.49
CA ALA A 586 26.58 21.79 -21.28
C ALA A 586 25.87 22.53 -20.14
N ASP A 587 24.59 22.24 -19.89
CA ASP A 587 23.78 22.97 -18.91
C ASP A 587 23.97 22.47 -17.46
N PRO A 588 24.61 23.22 -16.54
CA PRO A 588 24.96 22.72 -15.21
C PRO A 588 23.79 22.22 -14.33
N HIS A 589 22.56 22.68 -14.59
CA HIS A 589 21.43 22.36 -13.71
C HIS A 589 20.77 21.00 -13.97
N THR A 590 20.99 20.39 -15.15
CA THR A 590 20.30 19.17 -15.60
C THR A 590 21.29 18.07 -15.99
N MET A 591 20.89 16.80 -15.84
CA MET A 591 21.71 15.65 -16.20
C MET A 591 20.86 14.53 -16.78
N SER A 592 21.15 14.19 -18.04
CA SER A 592 20.60 13.06 -18.76
C SER A 592 21.22 11.75 -18.31
N CYS A 593 20.41 10.74 -18.05
CA CYS A 593 20.85 9.45 -17.54
C CYS A 593 20.14 8.32 -18.30
N VAL A 594 20.76 7.14 -18.29
CA VAL A 594 20.13 5.89 -18.71
C VAL A 594 20.12 4.93 -17.53
N PHE A 595 19.13 4.06 -17.46
CA PHE A 595 19.09 3.00 -16.45
C PHE A 595 19.02 1.62 -17.08
N ALA A 596 19.62 0.66 -16.39
CA ALA A 596 19.78 -0.71 -16.82
C ALA A 596 19.32 -1.70 -15.75
N TRP A 597 18.87 -2.88 -16.20
CA TRP A 597 18.61 -4.05 -15.37
C TRP A 597 19.65 -5.12 -15.68
N ASP A 598 20.47 -5.49 -14.69
CA ASP A 598 21.57 -6.45 -14.86
C ASP A 598 22.50 -6.13 -16.04
N GLY A 599 22.77 -4.84 -16.26
CA GLY A 599 23.59 -4.35 -17.36
C GLY A 599 22.84 -4.11 -18.68
N GLU A 600 21.59 -4.57 -18.83
CA GLU A 600 20.80 -4.31 -20.03
C GLU A 600 20.05 -2.97 -19.95
N LEU A 601 20.33 -2.06 -20.88
CA LEU A 601 19.68 -0.75 -20.98
C LEU A 601 18.15 -0.87 -21.13
N ALA A 602 17.42 -0.15 -20.27
CA ALA A 602 15.97 -0.28 -20.14
C ALA A 602 15.21 1.03 -20.36
N GLY A 603 15.81 2.18 -20.08
CA GLY A 603 15.18 3.46 -20.32
C GLY A 603 16.07 4.67 -20.04
N TYR A 604 15.47 5.84 -20.24
CA TYR A 604 16.10 7.14 -20.14
C TYR A 604 15.46 7.97 -19.03
N THR A 605 16.23 8.86 -18.42
CA THR A 605 15.77 9.69 -17.32
C THR A 605 16.59 10.97 -17.22
N GLU A 606 16.01 12.01 -16.65
CA GLU A 606 16.70 13.27 -16.39
C GLU A 606 16.53 13.62 -14.93
N ILE A 607 17.59 14.18 -14.32
CA ILE A 607 17.55 14.69 -12.96
C ILE A 607 18.20 16.07 -12.94
N GLY A 608 17.44 17.09 -12.56
CA GLY A 608 17.91 18.47 -12.54
C GLY A 608 17.53 19.20 -11.26
N TYR A 609 17.97 20.45 -11.14
CA TYR A 609 17.56 21.36 -10.08
C TYR A 609 16.41 22.24 -10.56
N VAL A 610 15.32 22.28 -9.78
CA VAL A 610 14.07 22.91 -10.22
C VAL A 610 14.22 24.42 -10.38
N ARG A 611 15.05 25.05 -9.52
CA ARG A 611 15.12 26.51 -9.42
C ARG A 611 15.59 27.17 -10.71
N GLU A 612 16.37 26.46 -11.51
CA GLU A 612 16.87 26.88 -12.82
C GLU A 612 15.99 26.44 -13.99
N ASP A 613 14.94 25.66 -13.74
CA ASP A 613 14.01 25.19 -14.76
C ASP A 613 12.96 26.27 -15.08
N ASN A 614 12.51 26.33 -16.34
CA ASN A 614 11.42 27.19 -16.78
C ASN A 614 10.15 27.03 -15.93
N VAL A 615 9.88 25.82 -15.41
CA VAL A 615 8.71 25.56 -14.57
C VAL A 615 8.73 26.36 -13.25
N ALA A 616 9.92 26.72 -12.73
CA ALA A 616 10.04 27.44 -11.47
C ALA A 616 9.34 28.81 -11.49
N VAL A 617 9.36 29.50 -12.63
CA VAL A 617 8.70 30.80 -12.81
C VAL A 617 7.19 30.67 -12.58
N PHE A 618 6.58 29.60 -13.10
CA PHE A 618 5.15 29.34 -12.97
C PHE A 618 4.78 28.89 -11.54
N ILE A 619 5.63 28.08 -10.92
CA ILE A 619 5.42 27.61 -9.55
C ILE A 619 5.45 28.78 -8.57
N ALA A 620 6.45 29.66 -8.68
CA ALA A 620 6.61 30.82 -7.81
C ALA A 620 5.44 31.81 -7.93
N ALA A 621 4.94 32.02 -9.14
CA ALA A 621 3.87 33.00 -9.39
C ALA A 621 2.47 32.52 -8.95
N GLY A 622 2.24 31.21 -8.84
CA GLY A 622 0.86 30.71 -8.80
C GLY A 622 0.60 29.41 -8.06
N CYS A 623 1.60 28.72 -7.51
CA CYS A 623 1.38 27.37 -6.97
C CYS A 623 1.42 27.26 -5.44
N ASN A 624 1.76 28.33 -4.71
CA ASN A 624 1.95 28.30 -3.24
C ASN A 624 2.86 27.14 -2.77
N VAL A 625 3.83 26.78 -3.62
CA VAL A 625 4.88 25.81 -3.32
C VAL A 625 6.18 26.58 -3.37
N VAL A 626 6.94 26.49 -2.28
CA VAL A 626 8.27 27.10 -2.20
C VAL A 626 9.28 26.11 -2.78
N ILE A 627 10.01 26.55 -3.79
CA ILE A 627 11.13 25.79 -4.34
C ILE A 627 12.36 26.11 -3.50
N GLY A 628 12.87 25.11 -2.78
CA GLY A 628 14.12 25.17 -2.06
C GLY A 628 15.31 25.31 -2.99
N GLU A 629 16.43 25.80 -2.46
CA GLU A 629 17.66 26.02 -3.23
C GLU A 629 18.24 24.75 -3.84
N HIS A 630 18.01 23.59 -3.21
CA HIS A 630 18.54 22.29 -3.61
C HIS A 630 17.45 21.34 -4.12
N ASP A 631 16.20 21.81 -4.24
CA ASP A 631 15.11 20.96 -4.70
C ASP A 631 15.33 20.54 -6.15
N GLN A 632 15.00 19.28 -6.43
CA GLN A 632 15.29 18.64 -7.71
C GLN A 632 14.02 18.31 -8.48
N ASN A 633 14.13 18.14 -9.79
CA ASN A 633 13.11 17.48 -10.60
C ASN A 633 13.66 16.13 -11.08
N ALA A 634 12.75 15.27 -11.55
CA ALA A 634 13.20 14.15 -12.36
C ALA A 634 12.14 13.73 -13.37
N HIS A 635 12.58 13.49 -14.60
CA HIS A 635 11.78 12.95 -15.69
C HIS A 635 12.18 11.50 -15.94
N PHE A 636 11.21 10.65 -16.22
CA PHE A 636 11.43 9.21 -16.29
C PHE A 636 10.67 8.59 -17.47
N LEU A 637 11.36 7.75 -18.24
CA LEU A 637 10.74 6.96 -19.30
C LEU A 637 11.31 5.54 -19.33
N VAL A 638 10.43 4.56 -19.54
CA VAL A 638 10.84 3.19 -19.87
C VAL A 638 10.87 3.06 -21.39
N GLY A 639 12.07 2.80 -21.93
CA GLY A 639 12.33 2.75 -23.37
C GLY A 639 12.00 1.38 -23.94
N GLU A 640 12.54 0.32 -23.35
CA GLU A 640 12.33 -1.06 -23.80
C GLU A 640 11.01 -1.63 -23.25
N GLU A 641 10.19 -2.20 -24.14
CA GLU A 641 8.84 -2.64 -23.76
C GLU A 641 8.83 -3.82 -22.79
N LYS A 642 9.80 -4.73 -22.91
CA LYS A 642 9.94 -5.89 -22.02
C LYS A 642 10.23 -5.53 -20.56
N PHE A 643 10.77 -4.33 -20.31
CA PHE A 643 11.05 -3.85 -18.96
C PHE A 643 9.92 -3.01 -18.37
N ARG A 644 8.75 -3.00 -19.00
CA ARG A 644 7.53 -2.40 -18.45
C ARG A 644 6.89 -3.29 -17.39
N GLY A 645 6.01 -2.69 -16.59
CA GLY A 645 5.23 -3.36 -15.54
C GLY A 645 5.22 -2.55 -14.26
N GLY A 646 4.17 -2.70 -13.44
CA GLY A 646 3.98 -1.91 -12.22
C GLY A 646 5.17 -1.99 -11.25
N LYS A 647 5.62 -3.22 -10.95
CA LYS A 647 6.78 -3.45 -10.05
C LYS A 647 8.07 -2.83 -10.56
N ARG A 648 8.39 -3.02 -11.85
CA ARG A 648 9.59 -2.42 -12.47
C ARG A 648 9.51 -0.91 -12.54
N TYR A 649 8.33 -0.36 -12.83
CA TYR A 649 8.09 1.08 -12.82
C TYR A 649 8.32 1.66 -11.42
N GLN A 650 7.72 1.06 -10.39
CA GLN A 650 7.91 1.47 -9.00
C GLN A 650 9.39 1.41 -8.61
N ALA A 651 10.05 0.29 -8.87
CA ALA A 651 11.45 0.10 -8.52
C ALA A 651 12.38 1.08 -9.24
N ALA A 652 12.20 1.29 -10.55
CA ALA A 652 13.06 2.19 -11.32
C ALA A 652 12.83 3.66 -10.98
N ASN A 653 11.57 4.09 -10.88
CA ASN A 653 11.26 5.47 -10.54
C ASN A 653 11.60 5.79 -9.08
N SER A 654 11.37 4.87 -8.13
CA SER A 654 11.85 5.04 -6.75
C SER A 654 13.38 5.10 -6.68
N SER A 655 14.11 4.31 -7.47
CA SER A 655 15.58 4.35 -7.52
C SER A 655 16.10 5.68 -8.07
N LEU A 656 15.41 6.24 -9.07
CA LEU A 656 15.71 7.57 -9.59
C LEU A 656 15.56 8.65 -8.51
N LYS A 657 14.42 8.65 -7.81
CA LYS A 657 14.15 9.61 -6.73
C LYS A 657 15.11 9.40 -5.56
N HIS A 658 15.46 8.16 -5.25
CA HIS A 658 16.49 7.83 -4.28
C HIS A 658 17.84 8.44 -4.66
N THR A 659 18.26 8.27 -5.92
CA THR A 659 19.49 8.87 -6.46
C THR A 659 19.49 10.39 -6.30
N ALA A 660 18.38 11.05 -6.63
CA ALA A 660 18.23 12.49 -6.46
C ALA A 660 18.35 12.93 -4.99
N PHE A 661 17.72 12.22 -4.04
CA PHE A 661 17.83 12.54 -2.61
C PHE A 661 19.21 12.28 -2.01
N LEU A 662 19.95 11.30 -2.52
CA LEU A 662 21.29 11.00 -2.03
C LEU A 662 22.35 11.92 -2.64
N ARG A 663 22.20 12.35 -3.90
CA ARG A 663 23.26 13.11 -4.61
C ARG A 663 23.49 14.50 -3.98
N ASP A 664 22.43 15.11 -3.44
CA ASP A 664 22.51 16.30 -2.61
C ASP A 664 21.58 16.10 -1.39
N PRO A 665 22.13 15.76 -0.21
CA PRO A 665 21.36 15.52 1.01
C PRO A 665 20.47 16.69 1.45
N ARG A 666 20.75 17.91 0.97
CA ARG A 666 19.96 19.12 1.27
C ARG A 666 18.67 19.21 0.46
N THR A 667 18.47 18.34 -0.52
CA THR A 667 17.23 18.22 -1.29
C THR A 667 16.06 17.86 -0.36
N ARG A 668 15.08 18.76 -0.22
CA ARG A 668 13.92 18.55 0.67
C ARG A 668 12.74 17.95 -0.06
N GLN A 669 12.62 18.22 -1.34
CA GLN A 669 11.55 17.67 -2.17
C GLN A 669 12.00 17.49 -3.62
N ILE A 670 11.33 16.55 -4.29
CA ILE A 670 11.43 16.37 -5.73
C ILE A 670 10.12 16.80 -6.37
N ILE A 671 10.20 17.72 -7.31
CA ILE A 671 9.05 18.34 -7.99
C ILE A 671 8.88 17.70 -9.37
N GLY A 672 7.64 17.60 -9.83
CA GLY A 672 7.33 17.22 -11.21
C GLY A 672 6.07 17.89 -11.74
N GLU A 673 6.00 17.99 -13.06
CA GLU A 673 4.86 18.59 -13.77
C GLU A 673 4.24 17.66 -14.84
N PRO A 674 3.79 16.45 -14.48
CA PRO A 674 3.07 15.57 -15.40
C PRO A 674 1.86 16.28 -16.01
N GLU A 675 1.57 15.94 -17.27
CA GLU A 675 0.39 16.46 -17.97
C GLU A 675 -0.89 15.98 -17.26
N PHE A 676 -1.80 16.92 -17.01
CA PHE A 676 -3.06 16.65 -16.33
C PHE A 676 -3.98 15.79 -17.20
N GLY A 677 -4.65 14.80 -16.59
CA GLY A 677 -5.61 13.93 -17.27
C GLY A 677 -5.00 12.77 -18.05
N LYS A 678 -3.66 12.66 -18.11
CA LYS A 678 -2.98 11.48 -18.67
C LYS A 678 -2.89 10.37 -17.62
N ASN A 679 -2.96 9.12 -18.07
CA ASN A 679 -2.87 7.94 -17.20
C ASN A 679 -1.56 7.86 -16.40
N ASN A 680 -0.49 8.51 -16.89
CA ASN A 680 0.80 8.57 -16.18
C ASN A 680 0.66 9.15 -14.77
N LEU A 681 -0.21 10.14 -14.56
CA LEU A 681 -0.45 10.71 -13.23
C LEU A 681 -1.05 9.68 -12.27
N ASN A 682 -1.99 8.86 -12.73
CA ASN A 682 -2.58 7.77 -11.94
C ASN A 682 -1.53 6.70 -11.60
N ILE A 683 -0.62 6.42 -12.54
CA ILE A 683 0.48 5.48 -12.32
C ILE A 683 1.45 6.03 -11.26
N HIS A 684 1.78 7.32 -11.31
CA HIS A 684 2.60 7.96 -10.28
C HIS A 684 1.95 7.85 -8.90
N GLU A 685 0.67 8.23 -8.78
CA GLU A 685 -0.10 8.19 -7.53
C GLU A 685 -0.21 6.77 -6.95
N ARG A 686 -0.28 5.74 -7.81
CA ARG A 686 -0.36 4.35 -7.37
C ARG A 686 0.94 3.81 -6.79
N PHE A 687 2.10 4.21 -7.33
CA PHE A 687 3.37 3.53 -7.05
C PHE A 687 4.36 4.36 -6.22
N ILE A 688 4.21 5.68 -6.20
CA ILE A 688 5.12 6.59 -5.51
C ILE A 688 4.28 7.47 -4.56
N PRO A 689 4.73 7.71 -3.32
CA PRO A 689 3.99 8.52 -2.34
C PRO A 689 4.10 10.03 -2.66
N ILE A 690 3.63 10.42 -3.83
CA ILE A 690 3.61 11.81 -4.31
C ILE A 690 2.39 12.57 -3.79
N GLU A 691 2.56 13.88 -3.64
CA GLU A 691 1.49 14.80 -3.28
C GLU A 691 1.09 15.64 -4.49
N LYS A 692 -0.20 15.57 -4.87
CA LYS A 692 -0.78 16.48 -5.87
C LYS A 692 -1.01 17.84 -5.22
N LYS A 693 -0.34 18.88 -5.72
CA LYS A 693 -0.42 20.23 -5.16
C LYS A 693 -1.44 21.09 -5.90
N LYS A 694 -1.18 21.38 -7.17
CA LYS A 694 -2.01 22.32 -7.93
C LYS A 694 -1.98 22.04 -9.43
N ARG A 695 -3.13 22.20 -10.08
CA ARG A 695 -3.24 22.25 -11.53
C ARG A 695 -2.85 23.65 -12.04
N PHE A 696 -1.96 23.72 -13.02
CA PHE A 696 -1.50 24.96 -13.62
C PHE A 696 -1.29 24.81 -15.13
N HIS A 697 -1.12 25.93 -15.83
CA HIS A 697 -1.00 25.97 -17.29
C HIS A 697 0.41 26.41 -17.70
N LEU A 698 1.06 25.58 -18.51
CA LEU A 698 2.28 25.90 -19.25
C LEU A 698 1.91 26.21 -20.71
N PRO A 699 2.75 26.93 -21.46
CA PRO A 699 2.44 27.30 -22.85
C PRO A 699 2.09 26.11 -23.76
N HIS A 700 2.61 24.92 -23.47
CA HIS A 700 2.48 23.72 -24.31
C HIS A 700 1.66 22.59 -23.66
N LYS A 701 1.26 22.71 -22.39
CA LYS A 701 0.46 21.68 -21.67
C LYS A 701 -0.24 22.24 -20.43
N THR A 702 -1.32 21.59 -20.02
CA THR A 702 -1.87 21.76 -18.67
C THR A 702 -1.26 20.70 -17.76
N SER A 703 -0.61 21.12 -16.68
CA SER A 703 0.13 20.23 -15.77
C SER A 703 -0.52 20.12 -14.40
N MET A 704 -0.34 18.97 -13.75
CA MET A 704 -0.53 18.81 -12.32
C MET A 704 0.83 18.92 -11.64
N LEU A 705 1.01 19.92 -10.78
CA LEU A 705 2.19 20.02 -9.93
C LEU A 705 2.14 18.90 -8.90
N ILE A 706 3.16 18.05 -8.90
CA ILE A 706 3.37 17.01 -7.90
C ILE A 706 4.65 17.29 -7.13
N THR A 707 4.66 16.96 -5.85
CA THR A 707 5.86 17.03 -5.00
C THR A 707 6.02 15.72 -4.24
N LEU A 708 7.26 15.30 -4.06
CA LEU A 708 7.63 14.18 -3.20
C LEU A 708 8.58 14.73 -2.14
N SER A 709 8.13 14.83 -0.89
CA SER A 709 9.00 15.28 0.20
C SER A 709 9.97 14.17 0.60
N ARG A 710 11.14 14.57 1.10
CA ARG A 710 12.20 13.66 1.56
C ARG A 710 11.68 12.71 2.64
N ASP A 711 11.04 13.26 3.68
CA ASP A 711 10.57 12.49 4.83
C ASP A 711 9.56 11.42 4.40
N ARG A 712 8.58 11.83 3.58
CA ARG A 712 7.58 10.91 3.03
C ARG A 712 8.18 9.83 2.15
N PHE A 713 9.18 10.17 1.34
CA PHE A 713 9.86 9.19 0.48
C PHE A 713 10.57 8.11 1.31
N PHE A 714 11.29 8.47 2.37
CA PHE A 714 12.00 7.49 3.17
C PHE A 714 11.09 6.72 4.14
N GLN A 715 9.94 7.27 4.51
CA GLN A 715 8.92 6.58 5.32
C GLN A 715 8.05 5.63 4.48
N GLU A 716 7.35 6.16 3.47
CA GLU A 716 6.35 5.39 2.70
C GLU A 716 6.91 4.77 1.41
N GLY A 717 8.12 5.15 0.99
CA GLY A 717 8.70 4.71 -0.28
C GLY A 717 9.06 3.23 -0.29
N HIS A 718 8.73 2.55 -1.39
CA HIS A 718 9.10 1.17 -1.60
C HIS A 718 10.55 1.05 -2.09
N LEU A 719 11.44 0.57 -1.22
CA LEU A 719 12.89 0.51 -1.45
C LEU A 719 13.48 -0.91 -1.47
N VAL A 720 12.65 -1.95 -1.22
CA VAL A 720 13.05 -3.37 -1.09
C VAL A 720 12.28 -4.28 -2.03
#